data_AF-A0A6C0J3X1-F1
#
_entry.id   AF-A0A6C0J3X1-F1
#
_cell.length_a   1.000
_cell.length_b   1.000
_cell.length_c   1.000
_cell.angle_alpha   90.00
_cell.angle_beta   90.00
_cell.angle_gamma   90.00
#
_symmetry.space_group_name_H-M   'P 1'
#
loop_
_entity.id
_entity.type
_entity.pdbx_description
1 polymer ?
#
loop_
_entity_poly.entity_id
_entity_poly.type
_entity_poly.pdbx_seq_one_letter_code
_entity_poly.pdbx_strand_id
1 'polypeptide(L)'
;MINKKNIKDLILIQSRYRSIIEELKRLNKRSFFLKECLVLMSSNLTYLNNKKFYNNLDIDFNILFEELQTIKIKIDELPDKISFRILKDINLSDLSYQIYEINMLIIKYMNHICPSNLFICLDLLIGNERVANNISNNDLLKLDLLDIIFRPVSLWDSYFHKEEIEYIKTTQIKKTSKNILESLFENKSNNVSSIIIGEDSLPGFLKNLNEIVISEKKNKNEKKNHYNYIDVLTIFDNNIDKIKITTTHNIDSLFEENYGITVYFRINDRLIVVQGVINDDILDINKKNYLIIQKLNEIKKYINYEIITVPKGFKNKFIDTLSIKDILVNNPGQIGTLLKQKYNEYKQLKGKFLMALINEFLLASKNRKMNILIILLLGTETDNKLAYLLYDILKMKDKKDVSTDIYNSLHYKHKLYLNNSKELLEKEEKEILTISSSDISYERRINLLNANEDIKSKAIEKLKSLKNNFQGDSKAQSWLDGLLKIPFGINKENNIMNFKSDFIEKLGINVYSYNQINNYITNNEVDNKLIQEWTNYNNERKEYLINVRTKLDEAVHGHTEAKTQLERIFAQWINGESKGAILGLLGPPGTGKTSLVKNGLSKCLLDNNKTPRPFIFLPIGGSVNGSTLVGHNYTYVASTWGRIADSLMTSECMNPIIFIDEVDKISNTEQGKEIVSILTHLTDSTQNDNFEDKYFAGVPLDLSKALIVFSFNDISLIDPILRDRITTIEVKAYTIEEKVKIIQDYMLPEIVKDIGFSKDELIFTPEIIEFLINVYTNEAGVRKIKEKIVEIVRDINLKLIHTNEFLIPYKITKEYIEKLFENKPKMRIKKIGSKPEIGLVNGLYATTTGVGGLTIIQVMKYPSDKMLELSLTGQQGDVMKESCEYAKRIAYNLLSKEEQDQILKDTTDKKHFGIHIHTPEAATKKDGPSAGAAMTLAIYSVLTGKKVNNEVALTGEIDLCKNVTAIGGVYAKLSGAKKAGIKKALIPKENLEDLEILRKEGNSPEDKNFKVYTIETIEDVLKHCLV
;
A
#
# COMPACT_ATOMS: atom_id res chain seq x y z
N MET A 1 4.30 -99.98 58.79
CA MET A 1 4.55 -100.19 57.35
C MET A 1 3.55 -99.36 56.54
N ILE A 2 3.93 -98.13 56.17
CA ILE A 2 3.17 -97.37 55.17
C ILE A 2 3.46 -98.02 53.81
N ASN A 3 2.40 -98.53 53.18
CA ASN A 3 2.44 -99.34 51.96
C ASN A 3 3.33 -98.68 50.88
N LYS A 4 4.44 -99.33 50.49
CA LYS A 4 5.31 -98.90 49.36
C LYS A 4 4.53 -98.77 48.03
N LYS A 5 3.33 -99.37 47.93
CA LYS A 5 2.38 -99.20 46.82
C LYS A 5 1.79 -97.78 46.77
N ASN A 6 1.43 -97.18 47.91
CA ASN A 6 0.80 -95.85 47.96
C ASN A 6 1.78 -94.69 47.68
N ILE A 7 3.08 -94.84 47.96
CA ILE A 7 4.08 -93.80 47.68
C ILE A 7 4.38 -93.72 46.18
N LYS A 8 4.44 -94.86 45.47
CA LYS A 8 4.60 -94.87 44.01
C LYS A 8 3.41 -94.21 43.31
N ASP A 9 2.19 -94.50 43.76
CA ASP A 9 0.98 -93.88 43.19
C ASP A 9 0.92 -92.37 43.49
N LEU A 10 1.32 -91.92 44.69
CA LEU A 10 1.43 -90.50 45.03
C LEU A 10 2.50 -89.75 44.21
N ILE A 11 3.66 -90.37 43.96
CA ILE A 11 4.72 -89.79 43.10
C ILE A 11 4.24 -89.75 41.64
N LEU A 12 3.53 -90.78 41.17
CA LEU A 12 2.95 -90.81 39.83
C LEU A 12 1.87 -89.74 39.65
N ILE A 13 1.02 -89.53 40.67
CA ILE A 13 0.01 -88.47 40.70
C ILE A 13 0.66 -87.08 40.76
N GLN A 14 1.70 -86.87 41.57
CA GLN A 14 2.43 -85.60 41.61
C GLN A 14 3.18 -85.32 40.30
N SER A 15 3.78 -86.33 39.68
CA SER A 15 4.44 -86.22 38.38
C SER A 15 3.44 -85.89 37.27
N ARG A 16 2.27 -86.56 37.26
CA ARG A 16 1.17 -86.24 36.34
C ARG A 16 0.61 -84.84 36.60
N TYR A 17 0.44 -84.44 37.85
CA TYR A 17 -0.03 -83.10 38.21
C TYR A 17 0.95 -82.00 37.77
N ARG A 18 2.26 -82.19 37.96
CA ARG A 18 3.29 -81.27 37.44
C ARG A 18 3.30 -81.21 35.92
N SER A 19 3.21 -82.37 35.25
CA SER A 19 3.10 -82.45 33.79
C SER A 19 1.88 -81.68 33.27
N ILE A 20 0.73 -81.84 33.92
CA ILE A 20 -0.50 -81.12 33.55
C ILE A 20 -0.36 -79.61 33.83
N ILE A 21 0.28 -79.19 34.92
CA ILE A 21 0.56 -77.75 35.17
C ILE A 21 1.43 -77.16 34.06
N GLU A 22 2.49 -77.87 33.67
CA GLU A 22 3.40 -77.42 32.60
C GLU A 22 2.69 -77.36 31.24
N GLU A 23 1.86 -78.36 30.95
CA GLU A 23 1.05 -78.40 29.74
C GLU A 23 0.01 -77.28 29.73
N LEU A 24 -0.69 -77.02 30.84
CA LEU A 24 -1.60 -75.87 30.99
C LEU A 24 -0.88 -74.53 30.83
N LYS A 25 0.33 -74.37 31.37
CA LYS A 25 1.15 -73.16 31.16
C LYS A 25 1.52 -73.00 29.69
N ARG A 26 1.90 -74.10 29.02
CA ARG A 26 2.22 -74.11 27.58
C ARG A 26 1.01 -73.74 26.73
N LEU A 27 -0.16 -74.31 27.03
CA LEU A 27 -1.41 -74.00 26.32
C LEU A 27 -1.86 -72.56 26.55
N ASN A 28 -1.77 -72.03 27.78
CA ASN A 28 -2.06 -70.62 28.06
C ASN A 28 -1.10 -69.68 27.32
N LYS A 29 0.21 -69.98 27.32
CA LYS A 29 1.20 -69.19 26.57
C LYS A 29 0.91 -69.22 25.07
N ARG A 30 0.56 -70.39 24.52
CA ARG A 30 0.24 -70.52 23.09
C ARG A 30 -1.07 -69.83 22.73
N SER A 31 -2.12 -69.96 23.56
CA SER A 31 -3.39 -69.26 23.37
C SER A 31 -3.20 -67.74 23.38
N PHE A 32 -2.45 -67.20 24.35
CA PHE A 32 -2.11 -65.78 24.40
C PHE A 32 -1.33 -65.33 23.17
N PHE A 33 -0.33 -66.11 22.75
CA PHE A 33 0.44 -65.82 21.54
C PHE A 33 -0.41 -65.79 20.27
N LEU A 34 -1.39 -66.70 20.12
CA LEU A 34 -2.32 -66.69 18.98
C LEU A 34 -3.26 -65.47 19.01
N LYS A 35 -3.72 -65.06 20.21
CA LYS A 35 -4.47 -63.81 20.40
C LYS A 35 -3.64 -62.58 19.97
N GLU A 36 -2.37 -62.54 20.37
CA GLU A 36 -1.42 -61.49 19.96
C GLU A 36 -1.20 -61.48 18.44
N CYS A 37 -1.02 -62.64 17.81
CA CYS A 37 -0.91 -62.75 16.35
C CYS A 37 -2.13 -62.16 15.64
N LEU A 38 -3.35 -62.47 16.10
CA LEU A 38 -4.58 -61.94 15.51
C LEU A 38 -4.66 -60.42 15.62
N VAL A 39 -4.30 -59.84 16.78
CA VAL A 39 -4.27 -58.38 16.99
C VAL A 39 -3.27 -57.72 16.03
N LEU A 40 -2.09 -58.31 15.88
CA LEU A 40 -1.07 -57.78 14.97
C LEU A 40 -1.47 -57.91 13.50
N MET A 41 -2.11 -59.01 13.09
CA MET A 41 -2.67 -59.16 11.74
C MET A 41 -3.75 -58.11 11.47
N SER A 42 -4.65 -57.88 12.42
CA SER A 42 -5.70 -56.84 12.31
C SER A 42 -5.09 -55.44 12.21
N SER A 43 -4.12 -55.11 13.08
CA SER A 43 -3.37 -53.85 13.02
C SER A 43 -2.65 -53.66 11.68
N ASN A 44 -2.09 -54.75 11.13
CA ASN A 44 -1.41 -54.74 9.85
C ASN A 44 -2.37 -54.48 8.69
N LEU A 45 -3.52 -55.17 8.68
CA LEU A 45 -4.57 -54.97 7.68
C LEU A 45 -5.07 -53.52 7.68
N THR A 46 -5.31 -52.93 8.86
CA THR A 46 -5.70 -51.53 8.99
C THR A 46 -4.62 -50.57 8.47
N TYR A 47 -3.35 -50.82 8.80
CA TYR A 47 -2.23 -50.01 8.32
C TYR A 47 -2.14 -50.02 6.78
N LEU A 48 -2.24 -51.20 6.17
CA LEU A 48 -2.17 -51.36 4.71
C LEU A 48 -3.35 -50.69 4.02
N ASN A 49 -4.56 -50.77 4.60
CA ASN A 49 -5.73 -50.07 4.08
C ASN A 49 -5.54 -48.54 4.11
N ASN A 50 -5.04 -47.99 5.22
CA ASN A 50 -4.74 -46.56 5.34
C ASN A 50 -3.68 -46.09 4.33
N LYS A 51 -2.74 -46.97 3.97
CA LYS A 51 -1.72 -46.71 2.93
C LYS A 51 -2.22 -46.98 1.52
N LYS A 52 -3.52 -47.25 1.34
CA LYS A 52 -4.14 -47.50 0.02
C LYS A 52 -3.47 -48.68 -0.71
N PHE A 53 -3.00 -49.68 0.05
CA PHE A 53 -2.33 -50.86 -0.50
C PHE A 53 -3.27 -51.70 -1.40
N TYR A 54 -4.57 -51.73 -1.06
CA TYR A 54 -5.60 -52.52 -1.77
C TYR A 54 -6.45 -51.70 -2.76
N ASN A 55 -6.02 -50.48 -3.15
CA ASN A 55 -6.84 -49.45 -3.82
C ASN A 55 -7.52 -49.81 -5.16
N ASN A 56 -7.21 -50.97 -5.75
CA ASN A 56 -7.84 -51.46 -6.98
C ASN A 56 -8.78 -52.68 -6.74
N LEU A 57 -8.93 -53.13 -5.49
CA LEU A 57 -9.67 -54.33 -5.09
C LEU A 57 -10.30 -54.12 -3.70
N ASP A 58 -11.32 -53.25 -3.57
CA ASP A 58 -12.12 -53.11 -2.33
C ASP A 58 -12.74 -54.44 -1.85
N ILE A 59 -12.81 -55.41 -2.76
CA ILE A 59 -13.24 -56.77 -2.53
C ILE A 59 -12.22 -57.52 -1.63
N ASP A 60 -10.91 -57.26 -1.77
CA ASP A 60 -9.87 -58.01 -1.07
C ASP A 60 -9.74 -57.64 0.42
N PHE A 61 -9.87 -56.36 0.77
CA PHE A 61 -9.82 -55.93 2.18
C PHE A 61 -10.99 -56.52 2.98
N ASN A 62 -12.20 -56.47 2.42
CA ASN A 62 -13.40 -56.97 3.08
C ASN A 62 -13.35 -58.49 3.26
N ILE A 63 -12.90 -59.24 2.24
CA ILE A 63 -12.68 -60.69 2.34
C ILE A 63 -11.68 -61.00 3.46
N LEU A 64 -10.52 -60.35 3.48
CA LEU A 64 -9.51 -60.59 4.52
C LEU A 64 -10.02 -60.21 5.92
N PHE A 65 -10.85 -59.17 6.04
CA PHE A 65 -11.47 -58.79 7.29
C PHE A 65 -12.47 -59.85 7.79
N GLU A 66 -13.31 -60.39 6.91
CA GLU A 66 -14.24 -61.49 7.25
C GLU A 66 -13.50 -62.76 7.69
N GLU A 67 -12.36 -63.06 7.06
CA GLU A 67 -11.54 -64.21 7.45
C GLU A 67 -10.88 -64.02 8.82
N LEU A 68 -10.38 -62.81 9.14
CA LEU A 68 -9.90 -62.50 10.49
C LEU A 68 -11.02 -62.57 11.54
N GLN A 69 -12.27 -62.20 11.18
CA GLN A 69 -13.43 -62.40 12.08
C GLN A 69 -13.69 -63.88 12.34
N THR A 70 -13.52 -64.75 11.34
CA THR A 70 -13.68 -66.20 11.51
C THR A 70 -12.65 -66.76 12.49
N ILE A 71 -11.39 -66.32 12.39
CA ILE A 71 -10.34 -66.69 13.37
C ILE A 71 -10.69 -66.17 14.76
N LYS A 72 -11.19 -64.92 14.84
CA LYS A 72 -11.60 -64.30 16.11
C LYS A 72 -12.69 -65.12 16.81
N ILE A 73 -13.73 -65.54 16.08
CA ILE A 73 -14.82 -66.36 16.63
C ILE A 73 -14.26 -67.64 17.26
N LYS A 74 -13.36 -68.36 16.56
CA LYS A 74 -12.72 -69.56 17.11
C LYS A 74 -11.81 -69.28 18.32
N ILE A 75 -11.17 -68.10 18.37
CA ILE A 75 -10.35 -67.68 19.52
C ILE A 75 -11.22 -67.30 20.72
N ASP A 76 -12.39 -66.68 20.49
CA ASP A 76 -13.35 -66.29 21.54
C ASP A 76 -14.02 -67.52 22.17
N GLU A 77 -14.08 -68.65 21.46
CA GLU A 77 -14.49 -69.96 22.00
C GLU A 77 -13.48 -70.52 23.03
N LEU A 78 -12.22 -70.05 23.04
CA LEU A 78 -11.23 -70.47 24.03
C LEU A 78 -11.40 -69.67 25.34
N PRO A 79 -11.33 -70.34 26.51
CA PRO A 79 -11.39 -69.65 27.79
C PRO A 79 -10.18 -68.72 27.98
N ASP A 80 -10.39 -67.53 28.56
CA ASP A 80 -9.34 -66.54 28.79
C ASP A 80 -8.16 -67.04 29.63
N LYS A 81 -8.40 -68.00 30.52
CA LYS A 81 -7.36 -68.67 31.29
C LYS A 81 -7.69 -70.14 31.47
N ILE A 82 -6.90 -71.01 30.85
CA ILE A 82 -7.03 -72.46 30.94
C ILE A 82 -6.49 -72.88 32.32
N SER A 83 -7.39 -73.23 33.24
CA SER A 83 -7.05 -73.61 34.61
C SER A 83 -7.60 -74.99 34.96
N PHE A 84 -7.09 -75.62 36.03
CA PHE A 84 -7.57 -76.93 36.49
C PHE A 84 -9.08 -77.00 36.73
N ARG A 85 -9.75 -75.88 37.00
CA ARG A 85 -11.21 -75.84 37.22
C ARG A 85 -12.01 -76.14 35.94
N ILE A 86 -11.45 -75.82 34.77
CA ILE A 86 -12.11 -75.95 33.46
C ILE A 86 -11.98 -77.38 32.92
N LEU A 87 -10.96 -78.14 33.35
CA LEU A 87 -10.72 -79.54 32.96
C LEU A 87 -11.79 -80.53 33.47
N LYS A 88 -12.79 -80.07 34.23
CA LYS A 88 -13.95 -80.90 34.61
C LYS A 88 -14.94 -81.09 33.46
N ASP A 89 -15.02 -80.10 32.56
CA ASP A 89 -16.06 -80.03 31.53
C ASP A 89 -15.49 -80.19 30.10
N ILE A 90 -14.16 -80.06 29.93
CA ILE A 90 -13.48 -80.11 28.62
C ILE A 90 -12.20 -80.96 28.73
N ASN A 91 -11.99 -81.85 27.76
CA ASN A 91 -10.79 -82.69 27.71
C ASN A 91 -9.56 -81.88 27.23
N LEU A 92 -8.39 -82.16 27.81
CA LEU A 92 -7.15 -81.45 27.54
C LEU A 92 -6.68 -81.67 26.08
N SER A 93 -6.96 -82.86 25.52
CA SER A 93 -6.75 -83.17 24.10
C SER A 93 -7.56 -82.27 23.18
N ASP A 94 -8.82 -82.00 23.51
CA ASP A 94 -9.74 -81.27 22.65
C ASP A 94 -9.34 -79.79 22.59
N LEU A 95 -8.92 -79.23 23.72
CA LEU A 95 -8.43 -77.87 23.81
C LEU A 95 -7.06 -77.70 23.13
N SER A 96 -6.20 -78.72 23.19
CA SER A 96 -4.95 -78.75 22.42
C SER A 96 -5.21 -78.82 20.91
N TYR A 97 -6.24 -79.55 20.49
CA TYR A 97 -6.66 -79.67 19.10
C TYR A 97 -7.27 -78.36 18.58
N GLN A 98 -8.13 -77.69 19.36
CA GLN A 98 -8.67 -76.36 19.02
C GLN A 98 -7.56 -75.32 18.83
N ILE A 99 -6.58 -75.28 19.75
CA ILE A 99 -5.40 -74.39 19.63
C ILE A 99 -4.58 -74.73 18.38
N TYR A 100 -4.44 -76.02 18.05
CA TYR A 100 -3.77 -76.46 16.83
C TYR A 100 -4.53 -76.04 15.57
N GLU A 101 -5.86 -76.19 15.52
CA GLU A 101 -6.68 -75.74 14.40
C GLU A 101 -6.56 -74.22 14.17
N ILE A 102 -6.64 -73.42 15.22
CA ILE A 102 -6.48 -71.96 15.15
C ILE A 102 -5.08 -71.62 14.61
N ASN A 103 -4.04 -72.29 15.11
CA ASN A 103 -2.68 -72.10 14.64
C ASN A 103 -2.54 -72.41 13.12
N MET A 104 -3.15 -73.50 12.65
CA MET A 104 -3.12 -73.86 11.23
C MET A 104 -3.92 -72.88 10.36
N LEU A 105 -5.04 -72.35 10.88
CA LEU A 105 -5.81 -71.30 10.19
C LEU A 105 -5.00 -70.00 10.06
N ILE A 106 -4.35 -69.56 11.13
CA ILE A 106 -3.48 -68.37 11.09
C ILE A 106 -2.36 -68.58 10.06
N ILE A 107 -1.66 -69.72 10.07
CA ILE A 107 -0.61 -70.02 9.10
C ILE A 107 -1.15 -69.99 7.66
N LYS A 108 -2.33 -70.57 7.41
CA LYS A 108 -2.98 -70.54 6.09
C LYS A 108 -3.21 -69.11 5.60
N TYR A 109 -3.68 -68.22 6.48
CA TYR A 109 -4.01 -66.84 6.13
C TYR A 109 -2.81 -65.90 6.03
N MET A 110 -1.67 -66.27 6.61
CA MET A 110 -0.41 -65.53 6.46
C MET A 110 0.05 -65.39 4.99
N ASN A 111 -0.41 -66.28 4.11
CA ASN A 111 -0.20 -66.16 2.66
C ASN A 111 -0.76 -64.84 2.10
N HIS A 112 -1.74 -64.23 2.76
CA HIS A 112 -2.39 -62.99 2.31
C HIS A 112 -2.21 -61.83 3.29
N ILE A 113 -2.20 -62.10 4.60
CA ILE A 113 -2.00 -61.09 5.65
C ILE A 113 -1.22 -61.67 6.83
N CYS A 114 -0.04 -61.11 7.11
CA CYS A 114 0.81 -61.52 8.23
C CYS A 114 0.66 -60.60 9.46
N PRO A 115 1.07 -61.07 10.65
CA PRO A 115 1.41 -60.18 11.77
C PRO A 115 2.42 -59.10 11.34
N SER A 116 2.31 -57.89 11.89
CA SER A 116 3.17 -56.75 11.54
C SER A 116 4.63 -56.88 12.01
N ASN A 117 4.98 -57.91 12.78
CA ASN A 117 6.34 -58.16 13.28
C ASN A 117 6.92 -59.45 12.68
N LEU A 118 8.16 -59.37 12.19
CA LEU A 118 8.84 -60.46 11.51
C LEU A 118 9.19 -61.64 12.44
N PHE A 119 9.68 -61.39 13.65
CA PHE A 119 9.99 -62.45 14.60
C PHE A 119 8.76 -63.24 15.03
N ILE A 120 7.61 -62.59 15.20
CA ILE A 120 6.35 -63.27 15.51
C ILE A 120 5.93 -64.18 14.36
N CYS A 121 6.12 -63.75 13.10
CA CYS A 121 5.89 -64.59 11.93
C CYS A 121 6.80 -65.83 11.93
N LEU A 122 8.08 -65.67 12.26
CA LEU A 122 9.04 -66.77 12.32
C LEU A 122 8.77 -67.73 13.49
N ASP A 123 8.41 -67.22 14.68
CA ASP A 123 8.08 -68.02 15.88
C ASP A 123 6.78 -68.83 15.68
N LEU A 124 5.83 -68.32 14.89
CA LEU A 124 4.63 -69.09 14.54
C LEU A 124 4.97 -70.36 13.73
N LEU A 125 5.91 -70.28 12.79
CA LEU A 125 6.28 -71.34 11.86
C LEU A 125 7.29 -72.35 12.42
N ILE A 126 8.27 -71.85 13.18
CA ILE A 126 9.45 -72.59 13.63
C ILE A 126 9.32 -72.97 15.13
N GLY A 127 8.52 -72.24 15.90
CA GLY A 127 8.34 -72.46 17.34
C GLY A 127 9.63 -72.27 18.15
N ASN A 128 9.76 -73.02 19.25
CA ASN A 128 10.90 -72.93 20.18
C ASN A 128 12.28 -73.36 19.58
N GLU A 129 12.34 -73.79 18.32
CA GLU A 129 13.62 -73.99 17.64
C GLU A 129 14.26 -72.62 17.39
N ARG A 130 15.27 -72.27 18.19
CA ARG A 130 15.94 -70.97 18.07
C ARG A 130 16.56 -70.83 16.68
N VAL A 131 16.02 -69.89 15.91
CA VAL A 131 16.58 -69.36 14.65
C VAL A 131 18.09 -69.08 14.77
N ALA A 132 18.56 -68.73 15.98
CA ALA A 132 19.96 -68.44 16.30
C ALA A 132 20.96 -69.60 16.14
N ASN A 133 20.54 -70.87 16.18
CA ASN A 133 21.51 -71.97 16.32
C ASN A 133 22.30 -72.31 15.05
N ASN A 134 22.02 -71.65 13.91
CA ASN A 134 22.64 -71.99 12.63
C ASN A 134 22.90 -70.78 11.69
N ILE A 135 22.90 -69.52 12.16
CA ILE A 135 22.98 -68.33 11.28
C ILE A 135 24.34 -67.60 11.42
N SER A 136 24.85 -67.04 10.31
CA SER A 136 26.09 -66.25 10.32
C SER A 136 25.93 -64.93 11.08
N ASN A 137 27.02 -64.37 11.63
CA ASN A 137 26.96 -63.06 12.30
C ASN A 137 26.42 -61.94 11.39
N ASN A 138 26.68 -62.02 10.08
CA ASN A 138 26.18 -61.04 9.11
C ASN A 138 24.66 -61.18 8.90
N ASP A 139 24.17 -62.41 8.80
CA ASP A 139 22.73 -62.67 8.65
C ASP A 139 21.96 -62.36 9.95
N LEU A 140 22.58 -62.49 11.13
CA LEU A 140 22.03 -61.99 12.39
C LEU A 140 21.85 -60.46 12.38
N LEU A 141 22.86 -59.72 11.91
CA LEU A 141 22.74 -58.27 11.76
C LEU A 141 21.67 -57.87 10.73
N LYS A 142 21.49 -58.66 9.66
CA LYS A 142 20.40 -58.46 8.69
C LYS A 142 19.03 -58.69 9.35
N LEU A 143 18.88 -59.72 10.18
CA LEU A 143 17.66 -59.98 10.94
C LEU A 143 17.32 -58.83 11.89
N ASP A 144 18.29 -58.37 12.68
CA ASP A 144 18.10 -57.28 13.64
C ASP A 144 17.70 -55.98 12.92
N LEU A 145 18.30 -55.70 11.75
CA LEU A 145 17.92 -54.55 10.94
C LEU A 145 16.47 -54.69 10.43
N LEU A 146 16.12 -55.85 9.89
CA LEU A 146 14.79 -56.12 9.34
C LEU A 146 13.70 -56.02 10.40
N ASP A 147 13.92 -56.48 11.64
CA ASP A 147 12.91 -56.34 12.69
C ASP A 147 12.56 -54.87 13.00
N ILE A 148 13.51 -53.95 12.82
CA ILE A 148 13.29 -52.52 13.04
C ILE A 148 12.55 -51.88 11.86
N ILE A 149 12.98 -52.18 10.63
CA ILE A 149 12.56 -51.41 9.44
C ILE A 149 11.51 -52.10 8.58
N PHE A 150 11.36 -53.41 8.68
CA PHE A 150 10.56 -54.20 7.75
C PHE A 150 9.26 -54.65 8.39
N ARG A 151 8.15 -54.34 7.72
CA ARG A 151 6.81 -54.75 8.10
C ARG A 151 6.31 -55.82 7.13
N PRO A 152 6.18 -57.09 7.56
CA PRO A 152 5.66 -58.18 6.75
C PRO A 152 4.24 -57.87 6.24
N VAL A 153 3.90 -58.34 5.05
CA VAL A 153 2.56 -58.24 4.45
C VAL A 153 2.03 -59.63 4.18
N SER A 154 2.76 -60.44 3.42
CA SER A 154 2.42 -61.82 3.09
C SER A 154 3.64 -62.73 3.31
N LEU A 155 3.37 -64.00 3.62
CA LEU A 155 4.39 -64.99 3.86
C LEU A 155 4.04 -66.30 3.16
N TRP A 156 5.02 -66.85 2.47
CA TRP A 156 4.98 -68.21 1.91
C TRP A 156 6.03 -69.09 2.61
N ASP A 157 5.64 -70.31 2.96
CA ASP A 157 6.52 -71.31 3.58
C ASP A 157 6.40 -72.64 2.84
N SER A 158 7.54 -73.17 2.39
CA SER A 158 7.65 -74.41 1.62
C SER A 158 7.10 -75.67 2.29
N TYR A 159 6.90 -75.68 3.61
CA TYR A 159 6.35 -76.82 4.34
C TYR A 159 4.83 -76.74 4.43
N PHE A 160 4.28 -75.58 4.78
CA PHE A 160 2.84 -75.37 5.00
C PHE A 160 2.06 -74.98 3.73
N HIS A 161 2.71 -74.40 2.72
CA HIS A 161 2.06 -73.85 1.52
C HIS A 161 2.39 -74.66 0.26
N LYS A 162 2.29 -75.99 0.34
CA LYS A 162 2.62 -76.93 -0.76
C LYS A 162 1.54 -77.03 -1.85
N GLU A 163 0.29 -76.73 -1.53
CA GLU A 163 -0.86 -76.76 -2.44
C GLU A 163 -1.34 -75.34 -2.76
N GLU A 164 -1.95 -75.11 -3.93
CA GLU A 164 -2.54 -73.81 -4.29
C GLU A 164 -3.67 -73.46 -3.30
N ILE A 165 -3.52 -72.35 -2.58
CA ILE A 165 -4.59 -71.81 -1.73
C ILE A 165 -5.51 -70.97 -2.62
N GLU A 166 -6.69 -71.52 -2.97
CA GLU A 166 -7.73 -70.77 -3.68
C GLU A 166 -8.35 -69.70 -2.78
N TYR A 167 -8.48 -68.47 -3.29
CA TYR A 167 -9.39 -67.45 -2.74
C TYR A 167 -10.83 -67.99 -2.76
N ILE A 168 -11.60 -67.80 -1.69
CA ILE A 168 -13.01 -68.22 -1.66
C ILE A 168 -13.78 -67.47 -2.77
N LYS A 169 -14.44 -68.24 -3.64
CA LYS A 169 -15.21 -67.76 -4.80
C LYS A 169 -16.21 -66.66 -4.40
N THR A 170 -16.22 -65.56 -5.16
CA THR A 170 -17.10 -64.38 -5.16
C THR A 170 -18.62 -64.67 -5.31
N THR A 171 -19.07 -65.91 -5.17
CA THR A 171 -20.46 -66.33 -5.40
C THR A 171 -21.43 -65.99 -4.28
N GLN A 172 -20.98 -65.76 -3.04
CA GLN A 172 -21.86 -65.37 -1.92
C GLN A 172 -22.27 -63.89 -1.98
N ILE A 173 -21.38 -62.99 -2.42
CA ILE A 173 -21.65 -61.55 -2.57
C ILE A 173 -22.66 -61.28 -3.70
N LYS A 174 -22.72 -62.14 -4.72
CA LYS A 174 -23.69 -62.05 -5.83
C LYS A 174 -25.16 -62.20 -5.42
N LYS A 175 -25.45 -62.87 -4.29
CA LYS A 175 -26.84 -63.05 -3.80
C LYS A 175 -27.32 -61.86 -2.96
N THR A 176 -26.43 -61.22 -2.20
CA THR A 176 -26.80 -60.13 -1.29
C THR A 176 -27.04 -58.82 -2.03
N SER A 177 -26.20 -58.47 -3.00
CA SER A 177 -26.38 -57.25 -3.82
C SER A 177 -27.63 -57.30 -4.71
N LYS A 178 -27.92 -58.47 -5.30
CA LYS A 178 -29.12 -58.70 -6.12
C LYS A 178 -30.41 -58.61 -5.30
N ASN A 179 -30.44 -59.19 -4.10
CA ASN A 179 -31.59 -59.10 -3.20
C ASN A 179 -31.83 -57.66 -2.70
N ILE A 180 -30.77 -56.87 -2.49
CA ILE A 180 -30.88 -55.47 -2.08
C ILE A 180 -31.48 -54.61 -3.20
N LEU A 181 -31.03 -54.80 -4.44
CA LEU A 181 -31.61 -54.11 -5.60
C LEU A 181 -33.06 -54.53 -5.89
N GLU A 182 -33.38 -55.82 -5.78
CA GLU A 182 -34.76 -56.32 -5.93
C GLU A 182 -35.70 -55.84 -4.79
N SER A 183 -35.16 -55.55 -3.59
CA SER A 183 -35.94 -54.99 -2.48
C SER A 183 -36.19 -53.47 -2.60
N LEU A 184 -35.34 -52.74 -3.32
CA LEU A 184 -35.45 -51.29 -3.49
C LEU A 184 -36.37 -50.87 -4.65
N PHE A 185 -36.60 -51.77 -5.61
CA PHE A 185 -37.49 -51.56 -6.73
C PHE A 185 -38.65 -52.56 -6.65
N GLU A 186 -39.65 -52.27 -5.83
CA GLU A 186 -40.90 -53.03 -5.86
C GLU A 186 -41.62 -52.78 -7.18
N ASN A 187 -41.37 -53.62 -8.19
CA ASN A 187 -42.36 -54.03 -9.18
C ASN A 187 -41.88 -55.24 -9.99
N LYS A 188 -42.72 -56.28 -10.00
CA LYS A 188 -42.55 -57.47 -10.83
C LYS A 188 -42.81 -57.12 -12.30
N SER A 189 -41.76 -56.86 -13.07
CA SER A 189 -41.79 -57.14 -14.51
C SER A 189 -40.38 -57.32 -15.07
N ASN A 190 -40.19 -58.45 -15.74
CA ASN A 190 -39.03 -58.75 -16.56
C ASN A 190 -38.99 -57.77 -17.73
N ASN A 191 -38.14 -56.75 -17.66
CA ASN A 191 -37.43 -56.08 -18.79
C ASN A 191 -36.90 -54.73 -18.32
N VAL A 192 -35.73 -54.72 -17.67
CA VAL A 192 -34.97 -53.50 -17.42
C VAL A 192 -33.63 -53.62 -18.15
N SER A 193 -33.69 -53.62 -19.48
CA SER A 193 -32.50 -53.66 -20.35
C SER A 193 -32.42 -52.47 -21.32
N SER A 194 -33.17 -51.40 -21.10
CA SER A 194 -33.14 -50.24 -22.00
C SER A 194 -33.65 -48.97 -21.35
N ILE A 195 -32.88 -48.39 -20.43
CA ILE A 195 -33.01 -46.98 -20.07
C ILE A 195 -31.60 -46.39 -19.95
N ILE A 196 -31.15 -45.78 -21.04
CA ILE A 196 -29.99 -44.88 -21.07
C ILE A 196 -30.50 -43.53 -20.61
N ILE A 197 -30.17 -43.13 -19.38
CA ILE A 197 -30.37 -41.76 -18.86
C ILE A 197 -29.00 -41.24 -18.41
N GLY A 198 -28.71 -39.99 -18.80
CA GLY A 198 -27.42 -39.33 -18.60
C GLY A 198 -26.94 -39.32 -17.14
N GLU A 199 -25.62 -39.39 -16.98
CA GLU A 199 -24.90 -39.65 -15.72
C GLU A 199 -25.06 -38.59 -14.62
N ASP A 200 -25.78 -37.49 -14.87
CA ASP A 200 -25.82 -36.31 -13.99
C ASP A 200 -27.05 -36.21 -13.07
N SER A 201 -27.98 -37.17 -13.10
CA SER A 201 -29.22 -37.11 -12.29
C SER A 201 -29.43 -38.26 -11.30
N LEU A 202 -28.42 -39.12 -11.07
CA LEU A 202 -28.50 -40.21 -10.08
C LEU A 202 -27.88 -39.82 -8.72
N PRO A 203 -28.56 -40.08 -7.58
CA PRO A 203 -27.96 -39.94 -6.25
C PRO A 203 -26.69 -40.80 -6.11
N GLY A 204 -25.63 -40.25 -5.51
CA GLY A 204 -24.28 -40.84 -5.50
C GLY A 204 -24.15 -42.29 -5.01
N PHE A 205 -25.09 -42.77 -4.19
CA PHE A 205 -25.16 -44.16 -3.74
C PHE A 205 -25.47 -45.17 -4.86
N LEU A 206 -26.34 -44.81 -5.83
CA LEU A 206 -26.68 -45.68 -6.97
C LEU A 206 -25.59 -45.68 -8.05
N LYS A 207 -24.78 -44.61 -8.11
CA LYS A 207 -23.60 -44.52 -8.99
C LYS A 207 -22.54 -45.57 -8.61
N ASN A 208 -22.25 -45.71 -7.32
CA ASN A 208 -21.33 -46.74 -6.83
C ASN A 208 -21.81 -48.16 -7.14
N LEU A 209 -23.13 -48.44 -7.03
CA LEU A 209 -23.68 -49.77 -7.33
C LEU A 209 -23.62 -50.10 -8.83
N ASN A 210 -23.87 -49.13 -9.71
CA ASN A 210 -23.70 -49.31 -11.16
C ASN A 210 -22.22 -49.46 -11.57
N GLU A 211 -21.29 -48.72 -10.93
CA GLU A 211 -19.86 -48.88 -11.17
C GLU A 211 -19.34 -50.27 -10.77
N ILE A 212 -19.86 -50.85 -9.67
CA ILE A 212 -19.54 -52.22 -9.25
C ILE A 212 -19.96 -53.23 -10.33
N VAL A 213 -21.14 -53.09 -10.93
CA VAL A 213 -21.63 -53.99 -12.00
C VAL A 213 -20.86 -53.81 -13.31
N ILE A 214 -20.44 -52.58 -13.65
CA ILE A 214 -19.70 -52.29 -14.89
C ILE A 214 -18.21 -52.72 -14.78
N SER A 215 -17.64 -52.74 -13.58
CA SER A 215 -16.28 -53.23 -13.31
C SER A 215 -16.09 -54.73 -13.61
N GLU A 216 -17.19 -55.50 -13.73
CA GLU A 216 -17.18 -56.95 -13.98
C GLU A 216 -16.55 -57.37 -15.32
N LYS A 217 -16.40 -56.47 -16.30
CA LYS A 217 -15.87 -56.83 -17.63
C LYS A 217 -14.34 -56.75 -17.79
N LYS A 218 -13.59 -56.32 -16.76
CA LYS A 218 -12.13 -56.11 -16.88
C LYS A 218 -11.23 -56.86 -15.88
N ASN A 219 -11.75 -57.78 -15.08
CA ASN A 219 -10.92 -58.52 -14.11
C ASN A 219 -10.38 -59.85 -14.67
N LYS A 220 -9.20 -59.78 -15.29
CA LYS A 220 -8.20 -60.88 -15.28
C LYS A 220 -7.00 -60.35 -14.52
N ASN A 221 -6.98 -60.48 -13.19
CA ASN A 221 -5.80 -60.38 -12.32
C ASN A 221 -6.24 -60.81 -10.92
N GLU A 222 -6.42 -62.11 -10.71
CA GLU A 222 -6.53 -62.67 -9.36
C GLU A 222 -5.11 -62.69 -8.76
N LYS A 223 -4.92 -62.20 -7.53
CA LYS A 223 -3.66 -62.33 -6.79
C LYS A 223 -3.37 -63.83 -6.57
N LYS A 224 -2.50 -64.41 -7.39
CA LYS A 224 -1.98 -65.77 -7.21
C LYS A 224 -0.57 -65.69 -6.62
N ASN A 225 -0.35 -66.27 -5.44
CA ASN A 225 1.00 -66.37 -4.89
C ASN A 225 1.80 -67.42 -5.68
N HIS A 226 2.74 -66.96 -6.51
CA HIS A 226 3.54 -67.78 -7.45
C HIS A 226 4.93 -68.12 -6.90
N TYR A 227 5.04 -68.62 -5.67
CA TYR A 227 6.32 -69.11 -5.16
C TYR A 227 6.39 -70.63 -5.25
N ASN A 228 7.38 -71.12 -6.02
CA ASN A 228 7.74 -72.52 -6.09
C ASN A 228 9.09 -72.74 -5.38
N TYR A 229 9.27 -73.89 -4.75
CA TYR A 229 10.49 -74.27 -4.04
C TYR A 229 11.75 -74.12 -4.90
N ILE A 230 11.70 -74.56 -6.16
CA ILE A 230 12.86 -74.51 -7.07
C ILE A 230 13.27 -73.06 -7.36
N ASP A 231 12.31 -72.20 -7.73
CA ASP A 231 12.56 -70.80 -8.08
C ASP A 231 13.15 -70.04 -6.88
N VAL A 232 12.60 -70.26 -5.69
CA VAL A 232 13.11 -69.65 -4.46
C VAL A 232 14.51 -70.17 -4.11
N LEU A 233 14.81 -71.44 -4.35
CA LEU A 233 16.12 -72.01 -4.09
C LEU A 233 17.20 -71.38 -5.00
N THR A 234 16.88 -71.07 -6.26
CA THR A 234 17.84 -70.44 -7.20
C THR A 234 18.28 -69.04 -6.77
N ILE A 235 17.51 -68.38 -5.91
CA ILE A 235 17.84 -67.03 -5.43
C ILE A 235 19.07 -67.08 -4.50
N PHE A 236 19.35 -68.19 -3.82
CA PHE A 236 20.50 -68.29 -2.92
C PHE A 236 21.78 -68.73 -3.65
N ASP A 237 22.83 -67.91 -3.59
CA ASP A 237 24.14 -68.21 -4.19
C ASP A 237 24.97 -69.13 -3.26
N ASN A 238 25.31 -70.34 -3.72
CA ASN A 238 26.28 -71.29 -3.13
C ASN A 238 26.35 -71.37 -1.58
N ASN A 239 25.25 -71.73 -0.91
CA ASN A 239 25.17 -72.13 0.51
C ASN A 239 25.70 -71.15 1.59
N ILE A 240 26.18 -69.94 1.25
CA ILE A 240 26.81 -69.02 2.22
C ILE A 240 25.78 -68.14 2.93
N ASP A 241 24.89 -67.49 2.18
CA ASP A 241 23.90 -66.55 2.74
C ASP A 241 22.59 -67.28 3.08
N LYS A 242 22.11 -67.12 4.32
CA LYS A 242 20.82 -67.66 4.75
C LYS A 242 19.66 -66.68 4.59
N ILE A 243 19.98 -65.40 4.32
CA ILE A 243 19.02 -64.30 4.17
C ILE A 243 19.37 -63.44 2.96
N LYS A 244 18.43 -63.31 2.02
CA LYS A 244 18.55 -62.46 0.83
C LYS A 244 17.36 -61.51 0.73
N ILE A 245 17.63 -60.27 0.34
CA ILE A 245 16.62 -59.20 0.21
C ILE A 245 16.58 -58.77 -1.26
N THR A 246 15.39 -58.76 -1.85
CA THR A 246 15.17 -58.28 -3.22
C THR A 246 13.97 -57.32 -3.27
N THR A 247 13.74 -56.70 -4.43
CA THR A 247 12.51 -55.97 -4.71
C THR A 247 11.34 -56.94 -4.85
N THR A 248 10.15 -56.54 -4.40
CA THR A 248 8.93 -57.33 -4.56
C THR A 248 8.63 -57.62 -6.03
N HIS A 249 8.35 -58.90 -6.31
CA HIS A 249 7.89 -59.38 -7.62
C HIS A 249 6.36 -59.36 -7.62
N ASN A 250 5.74 -58.75 -8.64
CA ASN A 250 4.31 -58.40 -8.75
C ASN A 250 3.89 -57.21 -7.87
N ILE A 251 3.94 -56.01 -8.45
CA ILE A 251 3.64 -54.74 -7.78
C ILE A 251 2.23 -54.30 -8.18
N ASP A 252 1.32 -54.22 -7.22
CA ASP A 252 -0.08 -53.85 -7.47
C ASP A 252 -0.40 -52.40 -7.06
N SER A 253 0.42 -51.81 -6.18
CA SER A 253 0.25 -50.45 -5.69
C SER A 253 1.52 -49.62 -5.81
N LEU A 254 1.37 -48.32 -6.04
CA LEU A 254 2.47 -47.33 -5.99
C LEU A 254 3.17 -47.33 -4.61
N PHE A 255 2.46 -47.67 -3.53
CA PHE A 255 3.06 -47.76 -2.20
C PHE A 255 4.02 -48.96 -2.13
N GLU A 256 3.64 -50.11 -2.67
CA GLU A 256 4.49 -51.29 -2.80
C GLU A 256 5.65 -51.08 -3.77
N GLU A 257 5.44 -50.33 -4.86
CA GLU A 257 6.50 -49.95 -5.78
C GLU A 257 7.62 -49.19 -5.06
N ASN A 258 7.26 -48.26 -4.17
CA ASN A 258 8.22 -47.39 -3.49
C ASN A 258 8.84 -48.03 -2.25
N TYR A 259 8.09 -48.82 -1.48
CA TYR A 259 8.54 -49.33 -0.18
C TYR A 259 8.61 -50.85 -0.07
N GLY A 260 8.07 -51.58 -1.04
CA GLY A 260 8.00 -53.04 -1.03
C GLY A 260 9.35 -53.72 -1.22
N ILE A 261 9.64 -54.69 -0.36
CA ILE A 261 10.77 -55.63 -0.49
C ILE A 261 10.29 -57.06 -0.24
N THR A 262 11.04 -58.03 -0.76
CA THR A 262 10.86 -59.45 -0.44
C THR A 262 12.11 -59.96 0.24
N VAL A 263 11.92 -60.63 1.39
CA VAL A 263 12.98 -61.24 2.17
C VAL A 263 12.86 -62.75 2.08
N TYR A 264 13.95 -63.40 1.70
CA TYR A 264 14.06 -64.84 1.57
C TYR A 264 14.88 -65.40 2.72
N PHE A 265 14.35 -66.43 3.39
CA PHE A 265 15.03 -67.15 4.46
C PHE A 265 15.24 -68.62 4.08
N ARG A 266 16.43 -69.12 4.39
CA ARG A 266 16.75 -70.56 4.32
C ARG A 266 17.10 -71.07 5.72
N ILE A 267 16.15 -71.77 6.35
CA ILE A 267 16.28 -72.29 7.71
C ILE A 267 16.11 -73.81 7.66
N ASN A 268 17.20 -74.55 7.94
CA ASN A 268 17.27 -76.00 7.77
C ASN A 268 16.85 -76.41 6.33
N ASP A 269 15.84 -77.27 6.19
CA ASP A 269 15.27 -77.70 4.90
C ASP A 269 14.04 -76.88 4.46
N ARG A 270 13.72 -75.78 5.17
CA ARG A 270 12.57 -74.91 4.86
C ARG A 270 13.03 -73.62 4.18
N LEU A 271 12.34 -73.28 3.09
CA LEU A 271 12.40 -71.97 2.44
C LEU A 271 11.18 -71.16 2.85
N ILE A 272 11.42 -69.95 3.37
CA ILE A 272 10.38 -68.98 3.75
C ILE A 272 10.59 -67.71 2.94
N VAL A 273 9.52 -67.19 2.36
CA VAL A 273 9.50 -65.93 1.61
C VAL A 273 8.55 -64.98 2.31
N VAL A 274 9.05 -63.82 2.70
CA VAL A 274 8.24 -62.78 3.35
C VAL A 274 8.24 -61.55 2.47
N GLN A 275 7.10 -61.24 1.87
CA GLN A 275 6.92 -59.95 1.20
C GLN A 275 6.44 -58.93 2.23
N GLY A 276 6.93 -57.71 2.14
CA GLY A 276 6.51 -56.65 3.04
C GLY A 276 6.99 -55.28 2.59
N VAL A 277 6.80 -54.28 3.44
CA VAL A 277 7.17 -52.89 3.16
C VAL A 277 8.19 -52.40 4.17
N ILE A 278 9.15 -51.60 3.70
CA ILE A 278 10.06 -50.86 4.56
C ILE A 278 9.31 -49.65 5.13
N ASN A 279 9.38 -49.47 6.45
CA ASN A 279 8.89 -48.27 7.12
C ASN A 279 9.71 -47.06 6.64
N ASP A 280 9.01 -45.98 6.28
CA ASP A 280 9.61 -44.76 5.77
C ASP A 280 10.53 -44.10 6.84
N ASP A 281 11.84 -44.05 6.57
CA ASP A 281 12.85 -43.43 7.46
C ASP A 281 13.14 -42.00 7.00
N ILE A 282 12.16 -41.13 7.19
CA ILE A 282 12.18 -39.74 6.72
C ILE A 282 13.36 -38.95 7.30
N LEU A 283 13.84 -39.33 8.50
CA LEU A 283 14.91 -38.65 9.22
C LEU A 283 16.29 -39.30 9.03
N ASP A 284 16.41 -40.32 8.17
CA ASP A 284 17.66 -41.04 7.92
C ASP A 284 18.30 -41.63 9.19
N ILE A 285 17.50 -41.99 10.21
CA ILE A 285 18.00 -42.49 11.49
C ILE A 285 18.70 -43.85 11.30
N ASN A 286 18.10 -44.73 10.50
CA ASN A 286 18.61 -46.07 10.22
C ASN A 286 19.77 -46.06 9.23
N LYS A 287 20.03 -44.97 8.50
CA LYS A 287 21.25 -44.83 7.70
C LYS A 287 22.54 -44.86 8.54
N LYS A 288 22.43 -44.69 9.86
CA LYS A 288 23.55 -44.86 10.81
C LYS A 288 23.81 -46.32 11.21
N ASN A 289 22.96 -47.26 10.81
CA ASN A 289 23.19 -48.68 11.06
C ASN A 289 24.45 -49.14 10.31
N TYR A 290 25.27 -49.96 10.97
CA TYR A 290 26.53 -50.45 10.43
C TYR A 290 26.42 -51.08 9.02
N LEU A 291 25.41 -51.93 8.79
CA LEU A 291 25.22 -52.59 7.48
C LEU A 291 24.89 -51.59 6.36
N ILE A 292 24.03 -50.61 6.67
CA ILE A 292 23.64 -49.57 5.72
C ILE A 292 24.83 -48.66 5.42
N ILE A 293 25.64 -48.30 6.42
CA ILE A 293 26.87 -47.51 6.24
C ILE A 293 27.86 -48.23 5.32
N GLN A 294 28.06 -49.53 5.52
CA GLN A 294 28.98 -50.31 4.68
C GLN A 294 28.55 -50.29 3.21
N LYS A 295 27.28 -50.63 2.92
CA LYS A 295 26.74 -50.56 1.55
C LYS A 295 26.79 -49.15 0.97
N LEU A 296 26.45 -48.13 1.75
CA LEU A 296 26.55 -46.72 1.33
C LEU A 296 27.98 -46.33 0.97
N ASN A 297 28.98 -46.81 1.71
CA ASN A 297 30.38 -46.54 1.42
C ASN A 297 30.84 -47.22 0.12
N GLU A 298 30.36 -48.43 -0.18
CA GLU A 298 30.59 -49.10 -1.46
C GLU A 298 29.95 -48.34 -2.62
N ILE A 299 28.70 -47.92 -2.47
CA ILE A 299 27.98 -47.09 -3.45
C ILE A 299 28.71 -45.76 -3.68
N LYS A 300 29.15 -45.09 -2.61
CA LYS A 300 29.93 -43.83 -2.69
C LYS A 300 31.24 -44.04 -3.44
N LYS A 301 31.99 -45.11 -3.15
CA LYS A 301 33.22 -45.45 -3.88
C LYS A 301 32.93 -45.64 -5.36
N TYR A 302 31.96 -46.48 -5.70
CA TYR A 302 31.56 -46.76 -7.07
C TYR A 302 31.16 -45.49 -7.85
N ILE A 303 30.25 -44.66 -7.31
CA ILE A 303 29.81 -43.42 -7.95
C ILE A 303 30.96 -42.43 -8.15
N ASN A 304 31.89 -42.35 -7.20
CA ASN A 304 33.02 -41.43 -7.28
C ASN A 304 34.06 -41.87 -8.33
N TYR A 305 34.36 -43.17 -8.41
CA TYR A 305 35.39 -43.69 -9.32
C TYR A 305 34.88 -44.01 -10.73
N GLU A 306 33.69 -44.60 -10.88
CA GLU A 306 33.23 -45.10 -12.18
C GLU A 306 32.32 -44.14 -12.96
N ILE A 307 31.76 -43.10 -12.31
CA ILE A 307 30.77 -42.20 -12.95
C ILE A 307 31.34 -40.79 -13.05
N ILE A 308 32.30 -40.57 -13.94
CA ILE A 308 32.98 -39.26 -14.06
C ILE A 308 32.06 -38.18 -14.66
N THR A 309 31.07 -38.58 -15.47
CA THR A 309 30.23 -37.67 -16.27
C THR A 309 29.26 -36.78 -15.47
N VAL A 310 29.07 -37.06 -14.18
CA VAL A 310 28.13 -36.34 -13.30
C VAL A 310 28.90 -35.45 -12.32
N PRO A 311 28.54 -34.16 -12.15
CA PRO A 311 29.20 -33.25 -11.21
C PRO A 311 29.13 -33.74 -9.76
N LYS A 312 30.19 -33.47 -8.98
CA LYS A 312 30.30 -33.88 -7.56
C LYS A 312 29.15 -33.38 -6.69
N GLY A 313 28.67 -32.15 -6.91
CA GLY A 313 27.53 -31.59 -6.17
C GLY A 313 26.24 -32.39 -6.38
N PHE A 314 25.94 -32.77 -7.63
CA PHE A 314 24.77 -33.57 -7.98
C PHE A 314 24.87 -34.99 -7.42
N LYS A 315 26.06 -35.61 -7.48
CA LYS A 315 26.33 -36.92 -6.86
C LYS A 315 26.04 -36.92 -5.36
N ASN A 316 26.57 -35.95 -4.63
CA ASN A 316 26.41 -35.86 -3.19
C ASN A 316 24.93 -35.69 -2.81
N LYS A 317 24.24 -34.74 -3.45
CA LYS A 317 22.80 -34.53 -3.21
C LYS A 317 21.97 -35.78 -3.51
N PHE A 318 22.29 -36.49 -4.61
CA PHE A 318 21.60 -37.73 -4.96
C PHE A 318 21.82 -38.83 -3.92
N ILE A 319 23.07 -39.05 -3.48
CA ILE A 319 23.41 -40.05 -2.46
C ILE A 319 22.70 -39.76 -1.14
N ASP A 320 22.62 -38.50 -0.73
CA ASP A 320 21.92 -38.10 0.49
C ASP A 320 20.41 -38.41 0.43
N THR A 321 19.83 -38.43 -0.77
CA THR A 321 18.40 -38.65 -1.00
C THR A 321 18.01 -40.12 -1.26
N LEU A 322 18.97 -41.05 -1.34
CA LEU A 322 18.69 -42.47 -1.57
C LEU A 322 17.84 -43.04 -0.43
N SER A 323 16.81 -43.81 -0.76
CA SER A 323 15.98 -44.49 0.23
C SER A 323 16.70 -45.72 0.80
N ILE A 324 16.27 -46.21 1.97
CA ILE A 324 16.81 -47.45 2.55
C ILE A 324 16.57 -48.65 1.63
N LYS A 325 15.41 -48.69 0.95
CA LYS A 325 15.11 -49.70 -0.06
C LYS A 325 16.18 -49.72 -1.15
N ASP A 326 16.50 -48.54 -1.70
CA ASP A 326 17.48 -48.43 -2.77
C ASP A 326 18.85 -48.93 -2.34
N ILE A 327 19.25 -48.64 -1.10
CA ILE A 327 20.55 -49.04 -0.56
C ILE A 327 20.61 -50.55 -0.28
N LEU A 328 19.53 -51.15 0.22
CA LEU A 328 19.52 -52.56 0.60
C LEU A 328 19.43 -53.50 -0.59
N VAL A 329 18.63 -53.15 -1.60
CA VAL A 329 18.30 -54.04 -2.72
C VAL A 329 19.28 -53.92 -3.88
N ASN A 330 19.67 -52.69 -4.25
CA ASN A 330 20.42 -52.47 -5.48
C ASN A 330 21.93 -52.63 -5.27
N ASN A 331 22.60 -53.13 -6.30
CA ASN A 331 24.05 -53.14 -6.37
C ASN A 331 24.59 -51.76 -6.77
N PRO A 332 25.86 -51.42 -6.42
CA PRO A 332 26.45 -50.11 -6.75
C PRO A 332 26.33 -49.70 -8.23
N GLY A 333 26.47 -50.67 -9.15
CA GLY A 333 26.29 -50.46 -10.59
C GLY A 333 24.88 -50.01 -10.99
N GLN A 334 23.84 -50.57 -10.39
CA GLN A 334 22.44 -50.23 -10.65
C GLN A 334 22.09 -48.83 -10.11
N ILE A 335 22.60 -48.47 -8.94
CA ILE A 335 22.48 -47.09 -8.42
C ILE A 335 23.20 -46.12 -9.36
N GLY A 336 24.33 -46.54 -9.91
CA GLY A 336 25.08 -45.77 -10.89
C GLY A 336 24.32 -45.48 -12.19
N THR A 337 23.57 -46.45 -12.72
CA THR A 337 22.73 -46.24 -13.90
C THR A 337 21.55 -45.31 -13.60
N LEU A 338 20.91 -45.46 -12.43
CA LEU A 338 19.85 -44.56 -11.98
C LEU A 338 20.32 -43.11 -11.85
N LEU A 339 21.52 -42.88 -11.29
CA LEU A 339 22.14 -41.56 -11.21
C LEU A 339 22.35 -40.95 -12.60
N LYS A 340 22.85 -41.73 -13.57
CA LYS A 340 23.05 -41.26 -14.96
C LYS A 340 21.73 -40.88 -15.61
N GLN A 341 20.67 -41.66 -15.40
CA GLN A 341 19.33 -41.37 -15.92
C GLN A 341 18.78 -40.05 -15.35
N LYS A 342 18.81 -39.88 -14.02
CA LYS A 342 18.35 -38.64 -13.37
C LYS A 342 19.14 -37.41 -13.81
N TYR A 343 20.45 -37.56 -14.01
CA TYR A 343 21.29 -36.45 -14.49
C TYR A 343 21.03 -36.10 -15.96
N ASN A 344 20.73 -37.07 -16.82
CA ASN A 344 20.34 -36.81 -18.20
C ASN A 344 19.00 -36.07 -18.26
N GLU A 345 18.04 -36.45 -17.41
CA GLU A 345 16.75 -35.74 -17.30
C GLU A 345 16.93 -34.31 -16.79
N TYR A 346 17.82 -34.10 -15.80
CA TYR A 346 18.21 -32.77 -15.34
C TYR A 346 18.75 -31.89 -16.47
N LYS A 347 19.62 -32.43 -17.34
CA LYS A 347 20.12 -31.70 -18.52
C LYS A 347 19.01 -31.31 -19.49
N GLN A 348 18.05 -32.20 -19.72
CA GLN A 348 16.91 -31.92 -20.59
C GLN A 348 16.02 -30.81 -20.04
N LEU A 349 15.77 -30.79 -18.73
CA LEU A 349 14.99 -29.72 -18.08
C LEU A 349 15.72 -28.37 -18.13
N LYS A 350 17.02 -28.36 -17.89
CA LYS A 350 17.85 -27.13 -17.94
C LYS A 350 17.94 -26.53 -19.35
N GLY A 351 17.84 -27.36 -20.40
CA GLY A 351 17.89 -26.90 -21.79
C GLY A 351 16.62 -26.21 -22.30
N LYS A 352 15.52 -26.19 -21.51
CA LYS A 352 14.24 -25.60 -21.91
C LYS A 352 14.16 -24.12 -21.54
N PHE A 353 13.45 -23.34 -22.37
CA PHE A 353 13.07 -21.98 -22.01
C PHE A 353 12.15 -21.97 -20.78
N LEU A 354 12.29 -20.95 -19.93
CA LEU A 354 11.57 -20.86 -18.64
C LEU A 354 10.05 -20.99 -18.79
N MET A 355 9.45 -20.31 -19.76
CA MET A 355 7.99 -20.38 -19.99
C MET A 355 7.54 -21.78 -20.44
N ALA A 356 8.36 -22.49 -21.21
CA ALA A 356 8.06 -23.86 -21.61
C ALA A 356 8.12 -24.81 -20.39
N LEU A 357 9.10 -24.61 -19.50
CA LEU A 357 9.23 -25.38 -18.26
C LEU A 357 8.06 -25.14 -17.30
N ILE A 358 7.62 -23.89 -17.13
CA ILE A 358 6.47 -23.55 -16.29
C ILE A 358 5.19 -24.20 -16.82
N ASN A 359 4.97 -24.15 -18.14
CA ASN A 359 3.79 -24.75 -18.76
C ASN A 359 3.80 -26.29 -18.66
N GLU A 360 4.94 -26.93 -18.93
CA GLU A 360 5.10 -28.37 -18.72
C GLU A 360 4.84 -28.75 -17.26
N PHE A 361 5.39 -27.99 -16.33
CA PHE A 361 5.22 -28.24 -14.91
C PHE A 361 3.76 -28.09 -14.45
N LEU A 362 3.04 -27.05 -14.88
CA LEU A 362 1.65 -26.83 -14.48
C LEU A 362 0.70 -27.89 -15.05
N LEU A 363 0.91 -28.33 -16.30
CA LEU A 363 0.09 -29.33 -16.98
C LEU A 363 0.45 -30.77 -16.59
N ALA A 364 1.61 -31.00 -15.96
CA ALA A 364 2.07 -32.33 -15.56
C ALA A 364 1.18 -33.00 -14.48
N SER A 365 1.18 -34.34 -14.49
CA SER A 365 0.57 -35.15 -13.43
C SER A 365 1.25 -34.92 -12.07
N LYS A 366 0.59 -35.26 -10.96
CA LYS A 366 1.13 -35.10 -9.58
C LYS A 366 2.53 -35.73 -9.43
N ASN A 367 2.71 -36.94 -9.94
CA ASN A 367 3.99 -37.66 -9.89
C ASN A 367 5.06 -36.99 -10.76
N ARG A 368 4.67 -36.47 -11.94
CA ARG A 368 5.59 -35.77 -12.83
C ARG A 368 6.02 -34.42 -12.27
N LYS A 369 5.11 -33.65 -11.65
CA LYS A 369 5.42 -32.42 -10.90
C LYS A 369 6.45 -32.68 -9.80
N MET A 370 6.20 -33.70 -8.98
CA MET A 370 7.12 -34.11 -7.91
C MET A 370 8.50 -34.49 -8.47
N ASN A 371 8.55 -35.27 -9.55
CA ASN A 371 9.82 -35.64 -10.20
C ASN A 371 10.59 -34.42 -10.74
N ILE A 372 9.92 -33.46 -11.37
CA ILE A 372 10.56 -32.22 -11.86
C ILE A 372 11.19 -31.45 -10.69
N LEU A 373 10.46 -31.27 -9.59
CA LEU A 373 10.99 -30.60 -8.40
C LEU A 373 12.21 -31.33 -7.83
N ILE A 374 12.13 -32.66 -7.66
CA ILE A 374 13.24 -33.48 -7.15
C ILE A 374 14.48 -33.30 -8.04
N ILE A 375 14.33 -33.39 -9.35
CA ILE A 375 15.46 -33.30 -10.29
C ILE A 375 16.12 -31.92 -10.26
N LEU A 376 15.33 -30.84 -10.17
CA LEU A 376 15.86 -29.48 -10.06
C LEU A 376 16.56 -29.27 -8.71
N LEU A 377 16.03 -29.81 -7.60
CA LEU A 377 16.61 -29.70 -6.26
C LEU A 377 17.97 -30.44 -6.13
N LEU A 378 18.21 -31.45 -6.97
CA LEU A 378 19.50 -32.13 -7.09
C LEU A 378 20.56 -31.28 -7.83
N GLY A 379 20.14 -30.21 -8.51
CA GLY A 379 20.97 -29.31 -9.32
C GLY A 379 21.82 -28.32 -8.52
N THR A 380 22.11 -27.18 -9.15
CA THR A 380 22.82 -26.05 -8.53
C THR A 380 21.88 -25.21 -7.67
N GLU A 381 22.42 -24.25 -6.92
CA GLU A 381 21.61 -23.36 -6.09
C GLU A 381 20.57 -22.55 -6.90
N THR A 382 20.94 -22.11 -8.11
CA THR A 382 20.00 -21.44 -9.03
C THR A 382 18.87 -22.34 -9.48
N ASP A 383 19.14 -23.64 -9.66
CA ASP A 383 18.12 -24.61 -10.04
C ASP A 383 17.19 -24.94 -8.86
N ASN A 384 17.73 -24.94 -7.64
CA ASN A 384 16.93 -25.07 -6.42
C ASN A 384 15.98 -23.87 -6.24
N LYS A 385 16.44 -22.64 -6.52
CA LYS A 385 15.59 -21.44 -6.53
C LYS A 385 14.49 -21.55 -7.59
N LEU A 386 14.83 -22.02 -8.79
CA LEU A 386 13.84 -22.29 -9.84
C LEU A 386 12.80 -23.33 -9.40
N ALA A 387 13.21 -24.39 -8.70
CA ALA A 387 12.29 -25.37 -8.13
C ALA A 387 11.35 -24.74 -7.10
N TYR A 388 11.85 -23.85 -6.24
CA TYR A 388 11.01 -23.10 -5.30
C TYR A 388 10.02 -22.18 -6.01
N LEU A 389 10.43 -21.44 -7.03
CA LEU A 389 9.53 -20.59 -7.81
C LEU A 389 8.42 -21.41 -8.49
N LEU A 390 8.75 -22.56 -9.08
CA LEU A 390 7.75 -23.47 -9.64
C LEU A 390 6.77 -23.96 -8.57
N TYR A 391 7.28 -24.30 -7.39
CA TYR A 391 6.45 -24.70 -6.25
C TYR A 391 5.54 -23.57 -5.74
N ASP A 392 6.04 -22.33 -5.69
CA ASP A 392 5.26 -21.18 -5.25
C ASP A 392 4.17 -20.78 -6.26
N ILE A 393 4.47 -20.86 -7.57
CA ILE A 393 3.47 -20.73 -8.64
C ILE A 393 2.39 -21.81 -8.52
N LEU A 394 2.78 -23.05 -8.20
CA LEU A 394 1.81 -24.12 -7.95
C LEU A 394 0.92 -23.76 -6.75
N LYS A 395 1.51 -23.31 -5.64
CA LYS A 395 0.80 -22.93 -4.42
C LYS A 395 -0.20 -21.80 -4.66
N MET A 396 0.17 -20.77 -5.43
CA MET A 396 -0.73 -19.66 -5.79
C MET A 396 -1.92 -20.11 -6.65
N LYS A 397 -1.73 -21.10 -7.52
CA LYS A 397 -2.76 -21.59 -8.44
C LYS A 397 -3.57 -22.77 -7.87
N ASP A 398 -3.25 -23.22 -6.67
CA ASP A 398 -3.82 -24.42 -6.08
C ASP A 398 -5.18 -24.15 -5.43
N LYS A 399 -6.21 -24.90 -5.84
CA LYS A 399 -7.56 -24.87 -5.24
C LYS A 399 -7.90 -26.17 -4.49
N LYS A 400 -7.03 -27.19 -4.54
CA LYS A 400 -7.32 -28.57 -4.09
C LYS A 400 -6.20 -29.16 -3.23
N ASP A 401 -5.38 -28.34 -2.58
CA ASP A 401 -4.27 -28.77 -1.70
C ASP A 401 -3.27 -29.75 -2.36
N VAL A 402 -3.10 -29.70 -3.69
CA VAL A 402 -2.14 -30.54 -4.42
C VAL A 402 -0.69 -30.20 -4.06
N SER A 403 -0.41 -28.94 -3.75
CA SER A 403 0.90 -28.40 -3.37
C SER A 403 1.34 -28.86 -1.98
N THR A 404 0.42 -28.93 -1.01
CA THR A 404 0.69 -29.45 0.33
C THR A 404 0.90 -30.96 0.29
N ASP A 405 0.11 -31.66 -0.51
CA ASP A 405 0.28 -33.07 -0.82
C ASP A 405 1.65 -33.41 -1.43
N ILE A 406 2.07 -32.65 -2.45
CA ILE A 406 3.39 -32.83 -3.08
C ILE A 406 4.49 -32.54 -2.07
N TYR A 407 4.38 -31.45 -1.31
CA TYR A 407 5.36 -31.10 -0.29
C TYR A 407 5.51 -32.21 0.74
N ASN A 408 4.41 -32.70 1.31
CA ASN A 408 4.42 -33.75 2.32
C ASN A 408 5.03 -35.06 1.81
N SER A 409 4.87 -35.36 0.52
CA SER A 409 5.42 -36.54 -0.14
C SER A 409 6.93 -36.47 -0.42
N LEU A 410 7.57 -35.29 -0.29
CA LEU A 410 9.01 -35.15 -0.49
C LEU A 410 9.81 -35.68 0.70
N HIS A 411 10.95 -36.34 0.41
CA HIS A 411 11.96 -36.69 1.40
C HIS A 411 12.44 -35.44 2.17
N TYR A 412 12.77 -35.58 3.46
CA TYR A 412 13.17 -34.46 4.32
C TYR A 412 14.30 -33.61 3.73
N LYS A 413 15.31 -34.26 3.11
CA LYS A 413 16.41 -33.56 2.42
C LYS A 413 15.94 -32.66 1.26
N HIS A 414 14.97 -33.12 0.46
CA HIS A 414 14.39 -32.31 -0.60
C HIS A 414 13.60 -31.11 -0.03
N LYS A 415 12.83 -31.32 1.06
CA LYS A 415 12.15 -30.24 1.79
C LYS A 415 13.13 -29.19 2.30
N LEU A 416 14.26 -29.63 2.86
CA LEU A 416 15.32 -28.75 3.34
C LEU A 416 15.92 -27.91 2.20
N TYR A 417 16.24 -28.53 1.06
CA TYR A 417 16.74 -27.78 -0.11
C TYR A 417 15.73 -26.75 -0.64
N LEU A 418 14.44 -27.09 -0.64
CA LEU A 418 13.37 -26.20 -1.07
C LEU A 418 13.20 -25.01 -0.10
N ASN A 419 13.18 -25.27 1.21
CA ASN A 419 13.06 -24.22 2.24
C ASN A 419 14.28 -23.30 2.29
N ASN A 420 15.50 -23.82 2.19
CA ASN A 420 16.70 -22.98 2.13
C ASN A 420 16.67 -22.03 0.91
N SER A 421 16.12 -22.50 -0.21
CA SER A 421 15.99 -21.67 -1.42
C SER A 421 14.98 -20.54 -1.25
N LYS A 422 13.91 -20.77 -0.47
CA LYS A 422 12.97 -19.74 -0.06
C LYS A 422 13.66 -18.64 0.75
N GLU A 423 14.39 -19.01 1.80
CA GLU A 423 15.06 -18.04 2.68
C GLU A 423 16.09 -17.20 1.90
N LEU A 424 16.83 -17.82 0.97
CA LEU A 424 17.76 -17.11 0.10
C LEU A 424 17.06 -16.10 -0.81
N LEU A 425 15.92 -16.45 -1.41
CA LEU A 425 15.14 -15.54 -2.26
C LEU A 425 14.55 -14.37 -1.45
N GLU A 426 13.99 -14.63 -0.26
CA GLU A 426 13.47 -13.58 0.62
C GLU A 426 14.59 -12.64 1.10
N LYS A 427 15.81 -13.16 1.31
CA LYS A 427 16.97 -12.34 1.65
C LYS A 427 17.43 -11.49 0.48
N GLU A 428 17.48 -12.05 -0.74
CA GLU A 428 17.80 -11.30 -1.96
C GLU A 428 16.76 -10.23 -2.27
N GLU A 429 15.46 -10.48 -2.06
CA GLU A 429 14.41 -9.46 -2.21
C GLU A 429 14.62 -8.28 -1.25
N LYS A 430 14.98 -8.58 0.00
CA LYS A 430 15.31 -7.55 1.01
C LYS A 430 16.59 -6.79 0.68
N GLU A 431 17.60 -7.46 0.14
CA GLU A 431 18.84 -6.82 -0.32
C GLU A 431 18.59 -5.97 -1.59
N ILE A 432 17.72 -6.40 -2.51
CA ILE A 432 17.35 -5.65 -3.71
C ILE A 432 16.58 -4.37 -3.38
N LEU A 433 15.75 -4.38 -2.33
CA LEU A 433 15.08 -3.17 -1.82
C LEU A 433 16.08 -2.11 -1.30
N THR A 434 17.35 -2.49 -1.08
CA THR A 434 18.43 -1.59 -0.63
C THR A 434 19.38 -1.13 -1.75
N ILE A 435 19.21 -1.59 -2.99
CA ILE A 435 20.10 -1.25 -4.12
C ILE A 435 19.60 0.00 -4.88
N SER A 436 20.52 0.91 -5.21
CA SER A 436 20.26 2.16 -5.92
C SER A 436 19.68 1.97 -7.34
N SER A 437 18.85 2.93 -7.77
CA SER A 437 18.09 2.95 -9.04
C SER A 437 18.93 2.92 -10.34
N SER A 438 20.26 2.94 -10.24
CA SER A 438 21.21 2.90 -11.36
C SER A 438 21.50 1.50 -11.91
N ASP A 439 21.31 0.45 -11.11
CA ASP A 439 21.76 -0.93 -11.48
C ASP A 439 20.62 -1.79 -12.06
N ILE A 440 19.42 -1.22 -12.19
CA ILE A 440 18.22 -1.88 -12.69
C ILE A 440 18.07 -1.59 -14.19
N SER A 441 17.99 -2.63 -15.02
CA SER A 441 17.76 -2.48 -16.46
C SER A 441 16.50 -1.68 -16.75
N TYR A 442 16.50 -0.89 -17.83
CA TYR A 442 15.35 -0.08 -18.21
C TYR A 442 14.05 -0.89 -18.38
N GLU A 443 14.14 -2.14 -18.88
CA GLU A 443 13.00 -3.06 -18.99
C GLU A 443 12.38 -3.37 -17.61
N ARG A 444 13.22 -3.61 -16.60
CA ARG A 444 12.75 -3.90 -15.25
C ARG A 444 12.19 -2.65 -14.57
N ARG A 445 12.76 -1.46 -14.83
CA ARG A 445 12.21 -0.18 -14.34
C ARG A 445 10.85 0.15 -14.96
N ILE A 446 10.67 -0.13 -16.26
CA ILE A 446 9.39 0.07 -16.95
C ILE A 446 8.31 -0.87 -16.41
N ASN A 447 8.66 -2.11 -16.08
CA ASN A 447 7.69 -3.04 -15.50
C ASN A 447 7.27 -2.63 -14.07
N LEU A 448 8.16 -1.98 -13.32
CA LEU A 448 7.90 -1.48 -11.95
C LEU A 448 7.18 -0.13 -11.90
N LEU A 449 7.03 0.56 -13.04
CA LEU A 449 6.28 1.82 -13.11
C LEU A 449 4.81 1.59 -12.76
N ASN A 450 4.30 2.33 -11.77
CA ASN A 450 2.88 2.41 -11.43
C ASN A 450 2.11 3.28 -12.44
N ALA A 451 2.21 2.95 -13.72
CA ALA A 451 1.58 3.66 -14.82
C ALA A 451 0.68 2.72 -15.65
N ASN A 452 -0.24 3.30 -16.43
CA ASN A 452 -1.10 2.56 -17.34
C ASN A 452 -0.27 1.81 -18.41
N GLU A 453 -0.81 0.70 -18.92
CA GLU A 453 -0.13 -0.12 -19.94
C GLU A 453 0.18 0.67 -21.23
N ASP A 454 -0.62 1.68 -21.55
CA ASP A 454 -0.36 2.60 -22.67
C ASP A 454 0.95 3.39 -22.48
N ILE A 455 1.25 3.83 -21.26
CA ILE A 455 2.49 4.56 -20.94
C ILE A 455 3.68 3.60 -20.98
N LYS A 456 3.52 2.38 -20.44
CA LYS A 456 4.56 1.35 -20.48
C LYS A 456 4.88 0.92 -21.91
N SER A 457 3.88 0.77 -22.77
CA SER A 457 4.07 0.41 -24.18
C SER A 457 4.87 1.48 -24.93
N LYS A 458 4.58 2.77 -24.71
CA LYS A 458 5.36 3.89 -25.26
C LYS A 458 6.81 3.91 -24.75
N ALA A 459 7.01 3.61 -23.47
CA ALA A 459 8.36 3.48 -22.91
C ALA A 459 9.15 2.32 -23.56
N ILE A 460 8.49 1.18 -23.82
CA ILE A 460 9.09 0.04 -24.51
C ILE A 460 9.40 0.37 -25.97
N GLU A 461 8.54 1.09 -26.68
CA GLU A 461 8.82 1.57 -28.05
C GLU A 461 10.04 2.48 -28.09
N LYS A 462 10.17 3.41 -27.14
CA LYS A 462 11.35 4.26 -27.00
C LYS A 462 12.61 3.46 -26.67
N LEU A 463 12.51 2.46 -25.80
CA LEU A 463 13.61 1.54 -25.51
C LEU A 463 14.05 0.72 -26.73
N LYS A 464 13.11 0.27 -27.58
CA LYS A 464 13.43 -0.40 -28.85
C LYS A 464 14.15 0.54 -29.80
N SER A 465 13.72 1.81 -29.89
CA SER A 465 14.38 2.82 -30.73
C SER A 465 15.83 3.08 -30.31
N LEU A 466 16.10 3.06 -28.99
CA LEU A 466 17.45 3.19 -28.43
C LEU A 466 18.36 2.02 -28.83
N LYS A 467 17.85 0.79 -28.82
CA LYS A 467 18.63 -0.41 -29.16
C LYS A 467 18.94 -0.53 -30.66
N ASN A 468 18.11 0.05 -31.52
CA ASN A 468 18.25 -0.05 -32.98
C ASN A 468 19.23 0.98 -33.57
N ASN A 469 19.50 2.10 -32.88
CA ASN A 469 20.41 3.14 -33.35
C ASN A 469 21.84 2.92 -32.82
N PHE A 470 22.79 2.66 -33.73
CA PHE A 470 24.20 2.33 -33.40
C PHE A 470 25.00 3.49 -32.78
N GLN A 471 24.48 4.71 -32.86
CA GLN A 471 24.91 5.86 -32.07
C GLN A 471 23.79 6.15 -31.07
N GLY A 472 24.04 5.93 -29.79
CA GLY A 472 23.04 6.09 -28.73
C GLY A 472 22.33 7.43 -28.84
N ASP A 473 21.02 7.40 -29.06
CA ASP A 473 20.20 8.59 -29.15
C ASP A 473 20.06 9.19 -27.73
N SER A 474 21.00 10.05 -27.36
CA SER A 474 21.05 10.75 -26.06
C SER A 474 19.71 11.39 -25.68
N LYS A 475 18.90 11.75 -26.68
CA LYS A 475 17.57 12.31 -26.51
C LYS A 475 16.52 11.29 -26.09
N ALA A 476 16.53 10.11 -26.71
CA ALA A 476 15.63 9.02 -26.32
C ALA A 476 15.99 8.48 -24.93
N GLN A 477 17.28 8.50 -24.56
CA GLN A 477 17.73 8.17 -23.21
C GLN A 477 17.24 9.21 -22.19
N SER A 478 17.43 10.50 -22.46
CA SER A 478 16.92 11.59 -21.60
C SER A 478 15.40 11.52 -21.41
N TRP A 479 14.66 11.21 -22.48
CA TRP A 479 13.21 11.02 -22.42
C TRP A 479 12.83 9.84 -21.52
N LEU A 480 13.52 8.71 -21.64
CA LEU A 480 13.21 7.52 -20.85
C LEU A 480 13.61 7.70 -19.38
N ASP A 481 14.75 8.35 -19.12
CA ASP A 481 15.19 8.72 -17.76
C ASP A 481 14.21 9.70 -17.11
N GLY A 482 13.70 10.68 -17.87
CA GLY A 482 12.68 11.61 -17.41
C GLY A 482 11.37 10.91 -17.06
N LEU A 483 10.85 10.07 -17.97
CA LEU A 483 9.61 9.33 -17.75
C LEU A 483 9.68 8.42 -16.51
N LEU A 484 10.81 7.73 -16.31
CA LEU A 484 11.02 6.85 -15.14
C LEU A 484 11.12 7.60 -13.81
N LYS A 485 11.33 8.92 -13.82
CA LYS A 485 11.32 9.77 -12.62
C LYS A 485 9.93 10.30 -12.30
N ILE A 486 8.97 10.21 -13.22
CA ILE A 486 7.61 10.69 -12.96
C ILE A 486 6.94 9.70 -11.98
N PRO A 487 6.42 10.20 -10.85
CA PRO A 487 5.94 9.37 -9.74
C PRO A 487 4.49 8.90 -9.97
N PHE A 488 4.20 8.26 -11.11
CA PHE A 488 2.84 7.84 -11.47
C PHE A 488 2.15 7.04 -10.34
N GLY A 489 0.90 7.41 -10.04
CA GLY A 489 0.08 6.75 -9.01
C GLY A 489 0.52 7.01 -7.55
N ILE A 490 1.58 7.79 -7.31
CA ILE A 490 2.04 8.12 -5.95
C ILE A 490 1.38 9.42 -5.49
N ASN A 491 0.40 9.29 -4.60
CA ASN A 491 -0.31 10.41 -3.99
C ASN A 491 -0.07 10.45 -2.48
N LYS A 492 0.26 11.63 -1.96
CA LYS A 492 0.35 11.89 -0.52
C LYS A 492 -1.01 12.31 0.01
N GLU A 493 -1.78 11.33 0.46
CA GLU A 493 -3.13 11.51 1.01
C GLU A 493 -3.16 11.18 2.50
N ASN A 494 -4.12 11.79 3.19
CA ASN A 494 -4.38 11.56 4.61
C ASN A 494 -5.59 10.63 4.74
N ASN A 495 -5.49 9.62 5.58
CA ASN A 495 -6.58 8.67 5.82
C ASN A 495 -7.91 9.34 6.21
N ILE A 496 -7.87 10.48 6.92
CA ILE A 496 -9.08 11.19 7.35
C ILE A 496 -9.92 11.68 6.15
N MET A 497 -9.29 12.04 5.03
CA MET A 497 -10.00 12.56 3.86
C MET A 497 -10.74 11.45 3.10
N ASN A 498 -10.19 10.24 3.04
CA ASN A 498 -10.79 9.10 2.33
C ASN A 498 -11.64 8.21 3.24
N PHE A 499 -11.53 8.35 4.57
CA PHE A 499 -12.23 7.47 5.52
C PHE A 499 -13.73 7.38 5.24
N LYS A 500 -14.39 8.50 4.92
CA LYS A 500 -15.83 8.51 4.68
C LYS A 500 -16.22 7.69 3.45
N SER A 501 -15.50 7.82 2.32
CA SER A 501 -15.76 7.02 1.12
C SER A 501 -15.52 5.54 1.38
N ASP A 502 -14.40 5.22 2.01
CA ASP A 502 -14.02 3.84 2.31
C ASP A 502 -15.00 3.19 3.30
N PHE A 503 -15.52 3.97 4.26
CA PHE A 503 -16.53 3.52 5.21
C PHE A 503 -17.89 3.27 4.54
N ILE A 504 -18.30 4.12 3.59
CA ILE A 504 -19.53 3.91 2.81
C ILE A 504 -19.40 2.63 1.95
N GLU A 505 -18.24 2.40 1.33
CA GLU A 505 -17.98 1.19 0.55
C GLU A 505 -18.03 -0.08 1.42
N LYS A 506 -17.42 -0.04 2.63
CA LYS A 506 -17.52 -1.13 3.62
C LYS A 506 -18.96 -1.41 4.06
N LEU A 507 -19.80 -0.38 4.16
CA LEU A 507 -21.22 -0.53 4.51
C LEU A 507 -22.04 -1.14 3.37
N GLY A 508 -21.60 -1.02 2.11
CA GLY A 508 -22.30 -1.58 0.95
C GLY A 508 -23.65 -0.92 0.64
N ILE A 509 -23.88 0.32 1.11
CA ILE A 509 -25.16 1.02 0.99
C ILE A 509 -24.94 2.38 0.33
N ASN A 510 -25.91 2.79 -0.47
CA ASN A 510 -25.88 4.06 -1.18
C ASN A 510 -26.29 5.23 -0.27
N VAL A 511 -25.39 5.63 0.64
CA VAL A 511 -25.60 6.69 1.63
C VAL A 511 -24.60 7.83 1.44
N TYR A 512 -25.05 9.07 1.46
CA TYR A 512 -24.21 10.24 1.19
C TYR A 512 -24.12 11.20 2.39
N SER A 513 -25.21 11.33 3.14
CA SER A 513 -25.33 12.29 4.24
C SER A 513 -24.86 11.72 5.56
N TYR A 514 -24.17 12.55 6.36
CA TYR A 514 -23.78 12.24 7.73
C TYR A 514 -24.95 11.74 8.58
N ASN A 515 -26.13 12.37 8.45
CA ASN A 515 -27.32 11.98 9.22
C ASN A 515 -27.86 10.61 8.80
N GLN A 516 -27.76 10.27 7.51
CA GLN A 516 -28.19 8.95 7.04
C GLN A 516 -27.25 7.85 7.54
N ILE A 517 -25.93 8.11 7.58
CA ILE A 517 -24.94 7.18 8.14
C ILE A 517 -25.21 6.99 9.64
N ASN A 518 -25.41 8.07 10.40
CA ASN A 518 -25.76 7.99 11.82
C ASN A 518 -27.06 7.23 12.05
N ASN A 519 -28.12 7.53 11.30
CA ASN A 519 -29.40 6.82 11.44
C ASN A 519 -29.26 5.33 11.13
N TYR A 520 -28.47 4.97 10.12
CA TYR A 520 -28.21 3.57 9.78
C TYR A 520 -27.46 2.84 10.91
N ILE A 521 -26.43 3.48 11.47
CA ILE A 521 -25.65 2.94 12.60
C ILE A 521 -26.51 2.79 13.87
N THR A 522 -27.45 3.73 14.10
CA THR A 522 -28.27 3.76 15.33
C THR A 522 -29.47 2.82 15.26
N ASN A 523 -30.05 2.60 14.07
CA ASN A 523 -31.32 1.87 13.91
C ASN A 523 -31.15 0.40 13.51
N ASN A 524 -30.02 -0.01 12.95
CA ASN A 524 -29.75 -1.40 12.59
C ASN A 524 -28.77 -2.02 13.58
N GLU A 525 -28.86 -3.34 13.83
CA GLU A 525 -27.90 -4.11 14.63
C GLU A 525 -26.55 -4.23 13.90
N VAL A 526 -25.87 -3.09 13.75
CA VAL A 526 -24.55 -2.98 13.12
C VAL A 526 -23.50 -3.43 14.13
N ASP A 527 -22.50 -4.17 13.66
CA ASP A 527 -21.38 -4.68 14.47
C ASP A 527 -20.73 -3.55 15.30
N ASN A 528 -20.53 -3.77 16.61
CA ASN A 528 -19.98 -2.80 17.55
C ASN A 528 -18.64 -2.20 17.08
N LYS A 529 -17.87 -2.97 16.29
CA LYS A 529 -16.61 -2.52 15.70
C LYS A 529 -16.78 -1.34 14.73
N LEU A 530 -17.82 -1.35 13.88
CA LEU A 530 -18.08 -0.27 12.91
C LEU A 530 -18.57 1.01 13.61
N ILE A 531 -19.35 0.85 14.68
CA ILE A 531 -19.77 1.98 15.54
C ILE A 531 -18.55 2.65 16.17
N GLN A 532 -17.61 1.84 16.65
CA GLN A 532 -16.36 2.34 17.25
C GLN A 532 -15.45 3.02 16.19
N GLU A 533 -15.33 2.47 14.98
CA GLU A 533 -14.60 3.10 13.89
C GLU A 533 -15.19 4.47 13.51
N TRP A 534 -16.52 4.57 13.38
CA TRP A 534 -17.20 5.84 13.04
C TRP A 534 -17.11 6.89 14.16
N THR A 535 -17.19 6.48 15.43
CA THR A 535 -17.03 7.38 16.57
C THR A 535 -15.58 7.88 16.72
N ASN A 536 -14.59 7.02 16.49
CA ASN A 536 -13.18 7.43 16.45
C ASN A 536 -12.93 8.44 15.32
N TYR A 537 -13.40 8.17 14.10
CA TYR A 537 -13.31 9.11 12.98
C TYR A 537 -13.92 10.48 13.30
N ASN A 538 -15.06 10.51 14.00
CA ASN A 538 -15.70 11.75 14.42
C ASN A 538 -14.87 12.59 15.39
N ASN A 539 -14.04 11.95 16.23
CA ASN A 539 -13.12 12.64 17.13
C ASN A 539 -11.87 13.08 16.37
N GLU A 540 -11.28 12.19 15.57
CA GLU A 540 -10.06 12.47 14.78
C GLU A 540 -10.25 13.64 13.81
N ARG A 541 -11.39 13.71 13.10
CA ARG A 541 -11.65 14.83 12.17
C ARG A 541 -11.77 16.18 12.87
N LYS A 542 -12.28 16.21 14.10
CA LYS A 542 -12.37 17.44 14.91
C LYS A 542 -10.99 17.88 15.37
N GLU A 543 -10.21 16.94 15.89
CA GLU A 543 -8.82 17.18 16.30
C GLU A 543 -7.97 17.67 15.13
N TYR A 544 -8.17 17.08 13.94
CA TYR A 544 -7.50 17.49 12.71
C TYR A 544 -7.80 18.95 12.36
N LEU A 545 -9.06 19.39 12.38
CA LEU A 545 -9.40 20.80 12.10
C LEU A 545 -8.82 21.78 13.13
N ILE A 546 -8.80 21.41 14.41
CA ILE A 546 -8.15 22.22 15.47
C ILE A 546 -6.65 22.37 15.19
N ASN A 547 -6.00 21.28 14.79
CA ASN A 547 -4.58 21.30 14.43
C ASN A 547 -4.32 22.13 13.16
N VAL A 548 -5.18 22.01 12.13
CA VAL A 548 -5.14 22.85 10.93
C VAL A 548 -5.16 24.33 11.32
N ARG A 549 -6.11 24.73 12.18
CA ARG A 549 -6.20 26.13 12.62
C ARG A 549 -4.93 26.59 13.33
N THR A 550 -4.42 25.77 14.23
CA THR A 550 -3.21 26.06 15.00
C THR A 550 -1.99 26.23 14.08
N LYS A 551 -1.83 25.34 13.08
CA LYS A 551 -0.75 25.42 12.09
C LYS A 551 -0.87 26.63 11.18
N LEU A 552 -2.08 27.02 10.78
CA LEU A 552 -2.32 28.25 10.03
C LEU A 552 -1.98 29.50 10.86
N ASP A 553 -2.31 29.49 12.16
CA ASP A 553 -2.00 30.57 13.09
C ASP A 553 -0.50 30.69 13.39
N GLU A 554 0.23 29.57 13.47
CA GLU A 554 1.70 29.54 13.57
C GLU A 554 2.39 30.02 12.27
N ALA A 555 1.76 29.86 11.10
CA ALA A 555 2.40 30.16 9.82
C ALA A 555 2.39 31.66 9.48
N VAL A 556 1.26 32.34 9.75
CA VAL A 556 1.07 33.76 9.46
C VAL A 556 0.21 34.37 10.56
N HIS A 557 0.65 35.48 11.16
CA HIS A 557 -0.16 36.22 12.13
C HIS A 557 -1.27 37.04 11.43
N GLY A 558 -2.42 37.20 12.10
CA GLY A 558 -3.58 37.91 11.56
C GLY A 558 -4.39 37.09 10.56
N HIS A 559 -5.02 37.77 9.59
CA HIS A 559 -5.80 37.16 8.48
C HIS A 559 -6.84 36.13 8.91
N THR A 560 -7.57 36.43 9.98
CA THR A 560 -8.54 35.52 10.59
C THR A 560 -9.55 34.98 9.59
N GLU A 561 -10.08 35.85 8.73
CA GLU A 561 -11.06 35.50 7.70
C GLU A 561 -10.46 34.57 6.63
N ALA A 562 -9.27 34.89 6.11
CA ALA A 562 -8.59 34.05 5.11
C ALA A 562 -8.34 32.63 5.65
N LYS A 563 -7.92 32.52 6.92
CA LYS A 563 -7.72 31.22 7.58
C LYS A 563 -9.03 30.46 7.77
N THR A 564 -10.11 31.15 8.10
CA THR A 564 -11.45 30.53 8.20
C THR A 564 -11.92 30.01 6.84
N GLN A 565 -11.64 30.72 5.74
CA GLN A 565 -11.95 30.21 4.39
C GLN A 565 -11.15 28.95 4.05
N LEU A 566 -9.85 28.92 4.40
CA LEU A 566 -9.04 27.69 4.25
C LEU A 566 -9.61 26.54 5.10
N GLU A 567 -10.02 26.81 6.34
CA GLU A 567 -10.64 25.82 7.22
C GLU A 567 -11.94 25.25 6.64
N ARG A 568 -12.76 26.08 5.99
CA ARG A 568 -13.95 25.62 5.25
C ARG A 568 -13.60 24.67 4.11
N ILE A 569 -12.52 24.93 3.39
CA ILE A 569 -12.03 24.05 2.31
C ILE A 569 -11.56 22.71 2.89
N PHE A 570 -10.82 22.71 4.00
CA PHE A 570 -10.45 21.47 4.69
C PHE A 570 -11.68 20.69 5.16
N ALA A 571 -12.69 21.36 5.72
CA ALA A 571 -13.93 20.72 6.14
C ALA A 571 -14.70 20.12 4.95
N GLN A 572 -14.67 20.77 3.78
CA GLN A 572 -15.26 20.25 2.55
C GLN A 572 -14.56 18.97 2.09
N TRP A 573 -13.22 18.94 2.08
CA TRP A 573 -12.44 17.76 1.69
C TRP A 573 -12.61 16.57 2.64
N ILE A 574 -12.86 16.81 3.93
CA ILE A 574 -13.12 15.73 4.89
C ILE A 574 -14.51 15.10 4.68
N ASN A 575 -15.49 15.88 4.22
CA ASN A 575 -16.88 15.43 4.13
C ASN A 575 -17.31 14.98 2.72
N GLY A 576 -16.67 15.47 1.67
CA GLY A 576 -16.98 15.16 0.27
C GLY A 576 -15.75 14.70 -0.50
N GLU A 577 -15.87 14.62 -1.82
CA GLU A 577 -14.72 14.29 -2.68
C GLU A 577 -13.70 15.43 -2.69
N SER A 578 -12.44 15.09 -2.44
CA SER A 578 -11.31 15.99 -2.61
C SER A 578 -10.97 16.16 -4.09
N LYS A 579 -11.82 16.86 -4.85
CA LYS A 579 -11.42 17.38 -6.16
C LYS A 579 -10.38 18.48 -5.94
N GLY A 580 -9.31 18.50 -6.73
CA GLY A 580 -8.24 19.49 -6.62
C GLY A 580 -8.83 20.90 -6.59
N ALA A 581 -8.77 21.56 -5.41
CA ALA A 581 -9.29 22.91 -5.30
C ALA A 581 -8.35 23.87 -6.01
N ILE A 582 -8.91 24.90 -6.63
CA ILE A 582 -8.14 25.99 -7.23
C ILE A 582 -8.36 27.21 -6.37
N LEU A 583 -7.30 27.64 -5.70
CA LEU A 583 -7.33 28.73 -4.73
C LEU A 583 -6.61 29.96 -5.31
N GLY A 584 -7.09 31.15 -4.99
CA GLY A 584 -6.46 32.42 -5.37
C GLY A 584 -6.26 33.31 -4.16
N LEU A 585 -5.01 33.59 -3.80
CA LEU A 585 -4.67 34.54 -2.75
C LEU A 585 -4.60 35.96 -3.33
N LEU A 586 -5.63 36.75 -3.05
CA LEU A 586 -5.70 38.16 -3.41
C LEU A 586 -5.15 39.01 -2.26
N GLY A 587 -4.20 39.89 -2.53
CA GLY A 587 -3.79 40.89 -1.55
C GLY A 587 -2.52 41.64 -1.92
N PRO A 588 -2.12 42.68 -1.17
CA PRO A 588 -0.93 43.44 -1.49
C PRO A 588 0.37 42.65 -1.33
N PRO A 589 1.49 43.13 -1.88
CA PRO A 589 2.78 42.47 -1.72
C PRO A 589 3.25 42.52 -0.25
N GLY A 590 3.86 41.43 0.21
CA GLY A 590 4.42 41.35 1.57
C GLY A 590 3.39 41.09 2.69
N THR A 591 2.18 40.63 2.36
CA THR A 591 1.15 40.23 3.35
C THR A 591 1.20 38.75 3.76
N GLY A 592 2.25 38.02 3.38
CA GLY A 592 2.43 36.62 3.77
C GLY A 592 1.71 35.59 2.90
N LYS A 593 1.24 35.94 1.69
CA LYS A 593 0.57 35.00 0.75
C LYS A 593 1.35 33.70 0.54
N THR A 594 2.62 33.79 0.16
CA THR A 594 3.49 32.63 -0.04
C THR A 594 3.74 31.85 1.26
N SER A 595 3.91 32.55 2.39
CA SER A 595 4.11 31.93 3.70
C SER A 595 2.89 31.16 4.17
N LEU A 596 1.68 31.67 3.92
CA LEU A 596 0.42 31.01 4.27
C LEU A 596 0.30 29.63 3.58
N VAL A 597 0.77 29.53 2.34
CA VAL A 597 0.70 28.28 1.56
C VAL A 597 1.87 27.34 1.91
N LYS A 598 3.10 27.86 1.86
CA LYS A 598 4.32 27.08 2.09
C LYS A 598 4.43 26.57 3.53
N ASN A 599 4.17 27.44 4.51
CA ASN A 599 4.35 27.10 5.92
C ASN A 599 3.04 26.73 6.62
N GLY A 600 1.89 27.19 6.12
CA GLY A 600 0.58 26.84 6.66
C GLY A 600 -0.01 25.62 5.96
N LEU A 601 -0.50 25.82 4.75
CA LEU A 601 -1.27 24.81 4.01
C LEU A 601 -0.49 23.51 3.73
N SER A 602 0.78 23.58 3.33
CA SER A 602 1.63 22.38 3.14
C SER A 602 1.85 21.59 4.44
N LYS A 603 2.02 22.28 5.58
CA LYS A 603 2.20 21.62 6.89
C LYS A 603 0.90 21.08 7.48
N CYS A 604 -0.25 21.56 7.01
CA CYS A 604 -1.56 21.00 7.37
C CYS A 604 -1.82 19.68 6.62
N LEU A 605 -1.42 19.60 5.36
CA LEU A 605 -1.61 18.43 4.50
C LEU A 605 -0.49 17.40 4.75
N LEU A 606 -0.60 16.67 5.85
CA LEU A 606 0.31 15.59 6.22
C LEU A 606 -0.18 14.24 5.69
N ASP A 607 0.74 13.42 5.16
CA ASP A 607 0.47 12.02 4.83
C ASP A 607 0.47 11.12 6.09
N ASN A 608 0.24 9.81 5.89
CA ASN A 608 0.23 8.81 6.96
C ASN A 608 1.55 8.71 7.74
N ASN A 609 2.66 9.11 7.13
CA ASN A 609 3.99 9.14 7.73
C ASN A 609 4.30 10.51 8.39
N LYS A 610 3.31 11.40 8.49
CA LYS A 610 3.43 12.78 8.97
C LYS A 610 4.38 13.63 8.13
N THR A 611 4.58 13.30 6.85
CA THR A 611 5.34 14.13 5.91
C THR A 611 4.41 15.14 5.23
N PRO A 612 4.82 16.42 5.15
CA PRO A 612 4.01 17.44 4.51
C PRO A 612 3.95 17.23 3.00
N ARG A 613 2.81 17.58 2.41
CA ARG A 613 2.61 17.59 0.97
C ARG A 613 3.62 18.56 0.33
N PRO A 614 4.37 18.15 -0.71
CA PRO A 614 5.40 18.97 -1.33
C PRO A 614 4.87 20.31 -1.82
N PHE A 615 5.63 21.37 -1.58
CA PHE A 615 5.36 22.73 -2.06
C PHE A 615 6.24 23.04 -3.26
N ILE A 616 5.61 23.32 -4.40
CA ILE A 616 6.26 23.72 -5.65
C ILE A 616 5.99 25.21 -5.88
N PHE A 617 7.05 25.96 -6.20
CA PHE A 617 6.96 27.39 -6.47
C PHE A 617 7.21 27.69 -7.96
N LEU A 618 6.21 28.22 -8.64
CA LEU A 618 6.25 28.60 -10.06
C LEU A 618 5.98 30.11 -10.22
N PRO A 619 7.01 30.95 -10.36
CA PRO A 619 6.82 32.35 -10.69
C PRO A 619 6.45 32.50 -12.17
N ILE A 620 5.37 33.21 -12.47
CA ILE A 620 4.93 33.48 -13.86
C ILE A 620 5.23 34.93 -14.29
N GLY A 621 5.54 35.83 -13.35
CA GLY A 621 5.92 37.21 -13.67
C GLY A 621 7.16 37.31 -14.57
N GLY A 622 7.10 38.18 -15.59
CA GLY A 622 8.22 38.49 -16.48
C GLY A 622 8.14 37.88 -17.88
N SER A 623 9.29 37.58 -18.48
CA SER A 623 9.44 37.00 -19.83
C SER A 623 9.34 35.48 -19.82
N VAL A 624 8.32 34.94 -19.16
CA VAL A 624 8.05 33.49 -19.13
C VAL A 624 7.30 33.11 -20.40
N ASN A 625 7.65 31.98 -21.01
CA ASN A 625 6.97 31.43 -22.19
C ASN A 625 6.19 30.17 -21.81
N GLY A 626 5.13 29.83 -22.56
CA GLY A 626 4.36 28.60 -22.33
C GLY A 626 5.20 27.32 -22.35
N SER A 627 6.25 27.28 -23.19
CA SER A 627 7.21 26.16 -23.23
C SER A 627 8.05 26.00 -21.95
N THR A 628 8.13 27.01 -21.09
CA THR A 628 8.78 26.89 -19.78
C THR A 628 7.92 26.05 -18.83
N LEU A 629 6.58 26.13 -18.95
CA LEU A 629 5.65 25.39 -18.09
C LEU A 629 5.46 23.95 -18.56
N VAL A 630 5.26 23.76 -19.87
CA VAL A 630 4.82 22.48 -20.49
C VAL A 630 5.87 21.89 -21.43
N GLY A 631 7.07 22.46 -21.47
CA GLY A 631 8.19 21.94 -22.25
C GLY A 631 8.12 22.28 -23.75
N HIS A 632 9.06 21.70 -24.49
CA HIS A 632 9.12 21.82 -25.96
C HIS A 632 8.73 20.49 -26.60
N ASN A 633 8.19 20.54 -27.82
CA ASN A 633 7.96 19.31 -28.58
C ASN A 633 9.24 18.48 -28.67
N TYR A 634 9.11 17.17 -28.47
CA TYR A 634 10.23 16.23 -28.51
C TYR A 634 11.07 16.34 -29.80
N THR A 635 10.54 16.85 -30.91
CA THR A 635 11.27 16.98 -32.18
C THR A 635 12.32 18.10 -32.21
N TYR A 636 12.20 19.15 -31.39
CA TYR A 636 13.11 20.30 -31.42
C TYR A 636 14.52 19.98 -30.90
N VAL A 637 15.56 20.58 -31.49
CA VAL A 637 16.94 20.47 -30.99
C VAL A 637 17.01 21.12 -29.60
N ALA A 638 17.68 20.45 -28.65
CA ALA A 638 17.75 20.86 -27.23
C ALA A 638 16.38 21.00 -26.52
N SER A 639 15.35 20.26 -26.96
CA SER A 639 14.08 20.21 -26.26
C SER A 639 14.23 19.60 -24.86
N THR A 640 13.49 20.17 -23.92
CA THR A 640 13.38 19.72 -22.53
C THR A 640 11.90 19.67 -22.12
N TRP A 641 11.60 18.87 -21.10
CA TRP A 641 10.29 18.86 -20.45
C TRP A 641 10.04 20.16 -19.67
N GLY A 642 8.77 20.44 -19.41
CA GLY A 642 8.34 21.65 -18.72
C GLY A 642 8.59 21.62 -17.23
N ARG A 643 8.54 22.80 -16.60
CA ARG A 643 8.67 22.93 -15.15
C ARG A 643 7.60 22.17 -14.37
N ILE A 644 6.41 21.96 -14.92
CA ILE A 644 5.36 21.19 -14.24
C ILE A 644 5.83 19.73 -14.10
N ALA A 645 6.21 19.07 -15.20
CA ALA A 645 6.74 17.72 -15.18
C ALA A 645 8.01 17.61 -14.31
N ASP A 646 8.92 18.58 -14.42
CA ASP A 646 10.15 18.63 -13.61
C ASP A 646 9.85 18.72 -12.10
N SER A 647 8.82 19.48 -11.73
CA SER A 647 8.41 19.64 -10.34
C SER A 647 7.74 18.38 -9.79
N LEU A 648 7.01 17.61 -10.63
CA LEU A 648 6.48 16.30 -10.25
C LEU A 648 7.63 15.30 -9.99
N MET A 649 8.63 15.27 -10.88
CA MET A 649 9.82 14.43 -10.71
C MET A 649 10.58 14.77 -9.42
N THR A 650 10.78 16.05 -9.14
CA THR A 650 11.54 16.52 -7.96
C THR A 650 10.76 16.33 -6.66
N SER A 651 9.43 16.43 -6.70
CA SER A 651 8.57 16.26 -5.52
C SER A 651 8.20 14.80 -5.22
N GLU A 652 8.49 13.88 -6.14
CA GLU A 652 8.18 12.45 -6.06
C GLU A 652 6.70 12.18 -5.71
N CYS A 653 5.80 13.07 -6.17
CA CYS A 653 4.39 13.08 -5.82
C CYS A 653 3.53 13.61 -6.98
N MET A 654 2.38 12.97 -7.26
CA MET A 654 1.43 13.43 -8.31
C MET A 654 0.43 14.49 -7.82
N ASN A 655 0.19 14.58 -6.52
CA ASN A 655 -0.71 15.56 -5.92
C ASN A 655 0.00 16.67 -5.10
N PRO A 656 1.06 17.33 -5.58
CA PRO A 656 1.74 18.38 -4.82
C PRO A 656 0.91 19.68 -4.75
N ILE A 657 1.38 20.64 -3.95
CA ILE A 657 0.84 22.00 -3.93
C ILE A 657 1.63 22.84 -4.93
N ILE A 658 0.99 23.23 -6.03
CA ILE A 658 1.60 24.05 -7.06
C ILE A 658 1.20 25.51 -6.81
N PHE A 659 2.14 26.30 -6.28
CA PHE A 659 1.95 27.72 -6.03
C PHE A 659 2.46 28.54 -7.22
N ILE A 660 1.54 29.23 -7.86
CA ILE A 660 1.76 30.03 -9.06
C ILE A 660 1.68 31.51 -8.69
N ASP A 661 2.82 32.20 -8.72
CA ASP A 661 2.94 33.58 -8.24
C ASP A 661 2.85 34.61 -9.36
N GLU A 662 2.31 35.79 -9.02
CA GLU A 662 2.19 36.98 -9.87
C GLU A 662 1.43 36.76 -11.19
N VAL A 663 0.30 36.05 -11.14
CA VAL A 663 -0.55 35.79 -12.32
C VAL A 663 -1.09 37.09 -12.93
N ASP A 664 -1.30 38.13 -12.12
CA ASP A 664 -1.71 39.47 -12.56
C ASP A 664 -0.65 40.20 -13.41
N LYS A 665 0.54 39.62 -13.58
CA LYS A 665 1.64 40.17 -14.38
C LYS A 665 1.81 39.48 -15.73
N ILE A 666 0.93 38.54 -16.08
CA ILE A 666 0.92 37.94 -17.42
C ILE A 666 0.60 39.03 -18.45
N SER A 667 1.42 39.12 -19.50
CA SER A 667 1.19 40.08 -20.58
C SER A 667 0.00 39.68 -21.46
N ASN A 668 -0.68 40.64 -22.07
CA ASN A 668 -1.76 40.35 -23.04
C ASN A 668 -1.25 39.95 -24.44
N THR A 669 0.03 39.60 -24.57
CA THR A 669 0.63 39.16 -25.83
C THR A 669 0.25 37.71 -26.15
N GLU A 670 0.52 37.23 -27.37
CA GLU A 670 0.26 35.84 -27.76
C GLU A 670 0.96 34.82 -26.83
N GLN A 671 2.16 35.13 -26.34
CA GLN A 671 2.86 34.30 -25.35
C GLN A 671 2.12 34.24 -24.01
N GLY A 672 1.56 35.36 -23.56
CA GLY A 672 0.76 35.39 -22.33
C GLY A 672 -0.57 34.67 -22.49
N LYS A 673 -1.24 34.78 -23.65
CA LYS A 673 -2.42 33.98 -23.97
C LYS A 673 -2.14 32.48 -23.96
N GLU A 674 -0.97 32.05 -24.46
CA GLU A 674 -0.54 30.65 -24.38
C GLU A 674 -0.43 30.20 -22.91
N ILE A 675 0.15 31.01 -22.03
CA ILE A 675 0.22 30.71 -20.59
C ILE A 675 -1.17 30.60 -19.98
N VAL A 676 -2.06 31.56 -20.26
CA VAL A 676 -3.44 31.54 -19.77
C VAL A 676 -4.17 30.27 -20.22
N SER A 677 -3.98 29.85 -21.47
CA SER A 677 -4.54 28.59 -22.00
C SER A 677 -4.01 27.37 -21.25
N ILE A 678 -2.70 27.30 -21.00
CA ILE A 678 -2.07 26.22 -20.22
C ILE A 678 -2.64 26.16 -18.79
N LEU A 679 -2.71 27.31 -18.13
CA LEU A 679 -3.28 27.41 -16.77
C LEU A 679 -4.75 27.01 -16.77
N THR A 680 -5.49 27.34 -17.83
CA THR A 680 -6.90 26.95 -17.95
C THR A 680 -7.04 25.43 -17.99
N HIS A 681 -6.25 24.74 -18.80
CA HIS A 681 -6.24 23.27 -18.86
C HIS A 681 -5.84 22.64 -17.51
N LEU A 682 -4.89 23.25 -16.80
CA LEU A 682 -4.45 22.81 -15.47
C LEU A 682 -5.56 22.96 -14.41
N THR A 683 -6.35 24.04 -14.50
CA THR A 683 -7.45 24.36 -13.58
C THR A 683 -8.79 23.74 -13.98
N ASP A 684 -8.90 23.11 -15.15
CA ASP A 684 -10.14 22.49 -15.56
C ASP A 684 -10.26 21.09 -14.97
N SER A 685 -11.22 20.87 -14.07
CA SER A 685 -11.49 19.57 -13.46
C SER A 685 -11.87 18.46 -14.47
N THR A 686 -12.18 18.82 -15.72
CA THR A 686 -12.50 17.87 -16.79
C THR A 686 -11.30 17.52 -17.68
N GLN A 687 -10.20 18.28 -17.58
CA GLN A 687 -9.01 18.09 -18.42
C GLN A 687 -7.74 17.82 -17.61
N ASN A 688 -7.72 18.17 -16.33
CA ASN A 688 -6.52 18.08 -15.50
C ASN A 688 -6.09 16.64 -15.16
N ASP A 689 -6.96 15.64 -15.38
CA ASP A 689 -6.63 14.22 -15.29
C ASP A 689 -5.79 13.72 -16.47
N ASN A 690 -5.86 14.41 -17.62
CA ASN A 690 -5.14 14.10 -18.86
C ASN A 690 -4.20 15.24 -19.28
N PHE A 691 -3.58 15.93 -18.32
CA PHE A 691 -2.65 17.01 -18.62
C PHE A 691 -1.38 16.46 -19.31
N GLU A 692 -1.02 16.98 -20.47
CA GLU A 692 0.15 16.49 -21.22
C GLU A 692 1.29 17.51 -21.27
N ASP A 693 2.51 17.04 -21.04
CA ASP A 693 3.73 17.81 -21.33
C ASP A 693 4.12 17.65 -22.80
N LYS A 694 4.48 18.74 -23.49
CA LYS A 694 4.84 18.74 -24.92
C LYS A 694 6.05 17.83 -25.21
N TYR A 695 6.94 17.65 -24.24
CA TYR A 695 8.09 16.75 -24.36
C TYR A 695 7.68 15.28 -24.19
N PHE A 696 6.73 15.00 -23.30
CA PHE A 696 6.14 13.68 -23.07
C PHE A 696 4.81 13.49 -23.82
N ALA A 697 4.79 13.84 -25.11
CA ALA A 697 3.58 13.81 -25.93
C ALA A 697 2.83 12.46 -25.85
N GLY A 698 1.54 12.50 -25.53
CA GLY A 698 0.69 11.33 -25.34
C GLY A 698 0.90 10.57 -24.02
N VAL A 699 1.62 11.14 -23.05
CA VAL A 699 1.68 10.62 -21.69
C VAL A 699 0.82 11.52 -20.80
N PRO A 700 -0.39 11.08 -20.40
CA PRO A 700 -1.24 11.87 -19.53
C PRO A 700 -0.67 11.91 -18.11
N LEU A 701 -0.58 13.12 -17.54
CA LEU A 701 -0.23 13.39 -16.15
C LEU A 701 -1.52 13.73 -15.39
N ASP A 702 -1.94 12.84 -14.49
CA ASP A 702 -3.12 13.07 -13.67
C ASP A 702 -2.83 14.07 -12.54
N LEU A 703 -3.27 15.31 -12.73
CA LEU A 703 -3.17 16.42 -11.78
C LEU A 703 -4.52 16.73 -11.12
N SER A 704 -5.53 15.87 -11.26
CA SER A 704 -6.88 16.07 -10.71
C SER A 704 -6.90 16.25 -9.18
N LYS A 705 -5.93 15.68 -8.48
CA LYS A 705 -5.76 15.75 -7.02
C LYS A 705 -4.71 16.78 -6.57
N ALA A 706 -3.98 17.39 -7.50
CA ALA A 706 -3.02 18.43 -7.19
C ALA A 706 -3.75 19.70 -6.72
N LEU A 707 -3.13 20.44 -5.79
CA LEU A 707 -3.69 21.67 -5.26
C LEU A 707 -3.02 22.86 -5.93
N ILE A 708 -3.79 23.61 -6.72
CA ILE A 708 -3.29 24.75 -7.48
C ILE A 708 -3.63 26.02 -6.70
N VAL A 709 -2.60 26.81 -6.38
CA VAL A 709 -2.76 28.06 -5.64
C VAL A 709 -2.17 29.20 -6.44
N PHE A 710 -3.00 30.14 -6.86
CA PHE A 710 -2.59 31.37 -7.51
C PHE A 710 -2.36 32.49 -6.49
N SER A 711 -1.42 33.38 -6.79
CA SER A 711 -1.19 34.61 -6.03
C SER A 711 -1.23 35.80 -7.00
N PHE A 712 -1.99 36.82 -6.61
CA PHE A 712 -2.16 38.03 -7.42
C PHE A 712 -2.50 39.23 -6.53
N ASN A 713 -2.14 40.41 -7.01
CA ASN A 713 -2.39 41.65 -6.27
C ASN A 713 -3.67 42.37 -6.73
N ASP A 714 -4.07 42.16 -7.98
CA ASP A 714 -5.26 42.76 -8.57
C ASP A 714 -6.00 41.70 -9.39
N ILE A 715 -7.26 41.47 -9.01
CA ILE A 715 -8.12 40.49 -9.68
C ILE A 715 -8.62 40.97 -11.05
N SER A 716 -8.64 42.29 -11.29
CA SER A 716 -9.11 42.86 -12.56
C SER A 716 -8.16 42.64 -13.73
N LEU A 717 -6.89 42.34 -13.43
CA LEU A 717 -5.84 42.07 -14.41
C LEU A 717 -5.79 40.58 -14.82
N ILE A 718 -6.58 39.72 -14.16
CA ILE A 718 -6.63 38.28 -14.46
C ILE A 718 -7.60 38.05 -15.60
N ASP A 719 -7.26 37.12 -16.49
CA ASP A 719 -8.14 36.69 -17.56
C ASP A 719 -9.49 36.20 -16.99
N PRO A 720 -10.64 36.64 -17.55
CA PRO A 720 -11.96 36.25 -17.07
C PRO A 720 -12.18 34.73 -16.99
N ILE A 721 -11.63 33.97 -17.95
CA ILE A 721 -11.80 32.50 -18.02
C ILE A 721 -11.12 31.82 -16.83
N LEU A 722 -9.94 32.30 -16.45
CA LEU A 722 -9.25 31.81 -15.26
C LEU A 722 -9.95 32.28 -13.98
N ARG A 723 -10.35 33.55 -13.93
CA ARG A 723 -10.96 34.17 -12.76
C ARG A 723 -12.19 33.40 -12.27
N ASP A 724 -13.06 32.95 -13.17
CA ASP A 724 -14.29 32.23 -12.84
C ASP A 724 -14.04 30.85 -12.19
N ARG A 725 -12.83 30.29 -12.36
CA ARG A 725 -12.43 28.98 -11.83
C ARG A 725 -11.69 29.08 -10.50
N ILE A 726 -11.31 30.28 -10.07
CA ILE A 726 -10.46 30.51 -8.89
C ILE A 726 -11.35 30.84 -7.69
N THR A 727 -11.25 30.04 -6.63
CA THR A 727 -11.83 30.41 -5.33
C THR A 727 -10.94 31.45 -4.66
N THR A 728 -11.43 32.68 -4.58
CA THR A 728 -10.64 33.81 -4.07
C THR A 728 -10.65 33.89 -2.55
N ILE A 729 -9.46 34.04 -1.97
CA ILE A 729 -9.23 34.23 -0.55
C ILE A 729 -8.48 35.56 -0.39
N GLU A 730 -9.15 36.54 0.21
CA GLU A 730 -8.60 37.88 0.38
C GLU A 730 -7.71 37.96 1.63
N VAL A 731 -6.51 38.51 1.43
CA VAL A 731 -5.49 38.76 2.45
C VAL A 731 -5.34 40.28 2.58
N LYS A 732 -5.78 40.83 3.71
CA LYS A 732 -5.85 42.28 3.95
C LYS A 732 -4.46 42.89 4.18
N ALA A 733 -4.39 44.22 4.13
CA ALA A 733 -3.21 44.96 4.57
C ALA A 733 -3.02 44.84 6.08
N TYR A 734 -1.77 44.82 6.56
CA TYR A 734 -1.51 44.74 8.00
C TYR A 734 -1.66 46.09 8.69
N THR A 735 -2.24 46.08 9.88
CA THR A 735 -2.22 47.22 10.79
C THR A 735 -0.82 47.43 11.37
N ILE A 736 -0.54 48.59 11.97
CA ILE A 736 0.78 48.85 12.57
C ILE A 736 1.06 47.87 13.71
N GLU A 737 0.06 47.58 14.54
CA GLU A 737 0.15 46.64 15.66
C GLU A 737 0.45 45.21 15.18
N GLU A 738 -0.25 44.76 14.12
CA GLU A 738 0.02 43.48 13.48
C GLU A 738 1.44 43.41 12.92
N LYS A 739 1.90 44.47 12.25
CA LYS A 739 3.28 44.52 11.72
C LYS A 739 4.32 44.41 12.82
N VAL A 740 4.15 45.13 13.93
CA VAL A 740 5.08 45.05 15.08
C VAL A 740 5.14 43.61 15.59
N LYS A 741 3.98 42.97 15.79
CA LYS A 741 3.91 41.59 16.25
C LYS A 741 4.54 40.60 15.27
N ILE A 742 4.25 40.73 13.97
CA ILE A 742 4.86 39.91 12.91
C ILE A 742 6.38 40.03 12.92
N ILE A 743 6.88 41.26 13.06
CA ILE A 743 8.31 41.53 13.08
C ILE A 743 8.97 40.88 14.29
N GLN A 744 8.37 40.99 15.48
CA GLN A 744 8.93 40.44 16.71
C GLN A 744 8.88 38.91 16.78
N ASP A 745 7.73 38.33 16.44
CA ASP A 745 7.50 36.90 16.65
C ASP A 745 8.09 36.04 15.53
N TYR A 746 8.16 36.56 14.30
CA TYR A 746 8.52 35.77 13.11
C TYR A 746 9.75 36.31 12.38
N MET A 747 9.75 37.59 12.00
CA MET A 747 10.80 38.10 11.10
C MET A 747 12.15 38.30 11.79
N LEU A 748 12.18 38.90 12.97
CA LEU A 748 13.42 39.15 13.71
C LEU A 748 14.15 37.85 14.04
N PRO A 749 13.50 36.80 14.60
CA PRO A 749 14.15 35.51 14.83
C PRO A 749 14.76 34.90 13.55
N GLU A 750 14.06 35.00 12.41
CA GLU A 750 14.56 34.51 11.11
C GLU A 750 15.81 35.30 10.66
N ILE A 751 15.72 36.63 10.64
CA ILE A 751 16.79 37.51 10.13
C ILE A 751 18.07 37.41 11.00
N VAL A 752 17.89 37.42 12.32
CA VAL A 752 18.99 37.40 13.29
C VAL A 752 19.72 36.04 13.21
N LYS A 753 18.96 34.94 13.08
CA LYS A 753 19.50 33.60 12.86
C LYS A 753 20.26 33.47 11.53
N ASP A 754 19.72 34.02 10.44
CA ASP A 754 20.35 33.96 9.11
C ASP A 754 21.71 34.68 9.08
N ILE A 755 21.90 35.70 9.92
CA ILE A 755 23.15 36.46 10.02
C ILE A 755 24.12 35.85 11.05
N GLY A 756 23.63 34.97 11.93
CA GLY A 756 24.45 34.22 12.90
C GLY A 756 24.34 34.68 14.35
N PHE A 757 23.33 35.49 14.68
CA PHE A 757 23.05 35.93 16.05
C PHE A 757 21.95 35.06 16.70
N SER A 758 21.91 35.04 18.03
CA SER A 758 20.80 34.44 18.80
C SER A 758 19.70 35.48 19.08
N LYS A 759 18.46 35.01 19.36
CA LYS A 759 17.25 35.85 19.43
C LYS A 759 17.37 37.01 20.43
N ASP A 760 18.15 36.83 21.49
CA ASP A 760 18.24 37.78 22.60
C ASP A 760 19.46 38.71 22.51
N GLU A 761 20.29 38.55 21.46
CA GLU A 761 21.51 39.35 21.28
C GLU A 761 21.24 40.75 20.72
N LEU A 762 20.22 40.89 19.88
CA LEU A 762 19.84 42.17 19.27
C LEU A 762 18.39 42.49 19.63
N ILE A 763 18.23 43.46 20.54
CA ILE A 763 16.92 43.77 21.13
C ILE A 763 16.28 44.96 20.41
N PHE A 764 15.26 44.65 19.60
CA PHE A 764 14.36 45.64 18.98
C PHE A 764 13.11 45.82 19.85
N THR A 765 12.97 46.99 20.48
CA THR A 765 11.75 47.30 21.24
C THR A 765 10.57 47.63 20.31
N PRO A 766 9.32 47.41 20.75
CA PRO A 766 8.13 47.75 19.96
C PRO A 766 8.16 49.20 19.45
N GLU A 767 8.63 50.14 20.27
CA GLU A 767 8.66 51.56 19.90
C GLU A 767 9.65 51.85 18.76
N ILE A 768 10.78 51.13 18.73
CA ILE A 768 11.77 51.26 17.67
C ILE A 768 11.25 50.68 16.35
N ILE A 769 10.55 49.55 16.42
CA ILE A 769 9.92 48.94 15.23
C ILE A 769 8.85 49.87 14.67
N GLU A 770 7.98 50.42 15.53
CA GLU A 770 6.96 51.38 15.12
C GLU A 770 7.59 52.65 14.52
N PHE A 771 8.68 53.15 15.11
CA PHE A 771 9.44 54.27 14.55
C PHE A 771 9.96 53.97 13.13
N LEU A 772 10.55 52.79 12.92
CA LEU A 772 11.02 52.37 11.60
C LEU A 772 9.89 52.29 10.58
N ILE A 773 8.75 51.72 10.97
CA ILE A 773 7.57 51.61 10.12
C ILE A 773 7.09 53.00 9.71
N ASN A 774 6.90 53.90 10.67
CA ASN A 774 6.32 55.23 10.42
C ASN A 774 7.25 56.19 9.68
N VAL A 775 8.57 56.10 9.87
CA VAL A 775 9.54 57.07 9.30
C VAL A 775 10.18 56.58 8.01
N TYR A 776 10.45 55.27 7.89
CA TYR A 776 11.22 54.71 6.80
C TYR A 776 10.41 53.82 5.83
N THR A 777 9.13 53.55 6.10
CA THR A 777 8.31 52.68 5.23
C THR A 777 6.92 53.25 4.91
N ASN A 778 6.50 53.14 3.64
CA ASN A 778 5.09 53.20 3.22
C ASN A 778 4.78 51.92 2.45
N GLU A 779 4.13 50.97 3.11
CA GLU A 779 3.68 49.74 2.48
C GLU A 779 2.50 49.15 3.27
N ALA A 780 1.69 48.32 2.63
CA ALA A 780 0.65 47.55 3.29
C ALA A 780 1.19 46.29 3.99
N GLY A 781 2.21 45.65 3.39
CA GLY A 781 2.87 44.46 3.93
C GLY A 781 4.08 44.79 4.81
N VAL A 782 4.99 43.82 4.92
CA VAL A 782 6.25 43.92 5.70
C VAL A 782 7.53 43.72 4.87
N ARG A 783 7.47 43.93 3.55
CA ARG A 783 8.62 43.65 2.65
C ARG A 783 9.74 44.69 2.82
N LYS A 784 9.43 45.98 2.73
CA LYS A 784 10.40 47.08 2.90
C LYS A 784 10.94 47.14 4.32
N ILE A 785 10.11 46.91 5.33
CA ILE A 785 10.59 46.87 6.72
C ILE A 785 11.55 45.71 6.95
N LYS A 786 11.34 44.53 6.31
CA LYS A 786 12.30 43.42 6.33
C LYS A 786 13.67 43.89 5.83
N GLU A 787 13.72 44.57 4.70
CA GLU A 787 14.97 45.10 4.12
C GLU A 787 15.69 46.05 5.08
N LYS A 788 14.96 46.95 5.75
CA LYS A 788 15.55 47.89 6.73
C LYS A 788 16.11 47.18 7.96
N ILE A 789 15.41 46.18 8.48
CA ILE A 789 15.87 45.41 9.63
C ILE A 789 17.12 44.59 9.26
N VAL A 790 17.12 43.92 8.11
CA VAL A 790 18.30 43.18 7.61
C VAL A 790 19.51 44.11 7.47
N GLU A 791 19.30 45.32 6.97
CA GLU A 791 20.37 46.31 6.85
C GLU A 791 20.94 46.72 8.21
N ILE A 792 20.09 46.99 9.21
CA ILE A 792 20.51 47.30 10.58
C ILE A 792 21.33 46.15 11.17
N VAL A 793 20.84 44.92 11.09
CA VAL A 793 21.52 43.75 11.66
C VAL A 793 22.86 43.49 10.95
N ARG A 794 22.92 43.65 9.63
CA ARG A 794 24.18 43.53 8.87
C ARG A 794 25.20 44.60 9.24
N ASP A 795 24.77 45.85 9.42
CA ASP A 795 25.67 46.93 9.82
C ASP A 795 26.23 46.71 11.23
N ILE A 796 25.40 46.22 12.17
CA ILE A 796 25.85 45.83 13.51
C ILE A 796 26.88 44.70 13.42
N ASN A 797 26.61 43.65 12.62
CA ASN A 797 27.57 42.55 12.42
C ASN A 797 28.90 43.03 11.84
N LEU A 798 28.85 43.91 10.84
CA LEU A 798 30.05 44.47 10.23
C LEU A 798 30.90 45.24 11.24
N LYS A 799 30.27 46.08 12.08
CA LYS A 799 30.97 46.84 13.13
C LYS A 799 31.47 45.96 14.26
N LEU A 800 30.72 44.92 14.66
CA LEU A 800 31.22 43.92 15.60
C LEU A 800 32.53 43.30 15.11
N ILE A 801 32.60 42.90 13.84
CA ILE A 801 33.81 42.28 13.26
C ILE A 801 34.97 43.28 13.14
N HIS A 802 34.71 44.51 12.70
CA HIS A 802 35.78 45.48 12.44
C HIS A 802 36.28 46.23 13.67
N THR A 803 35.36 46.67 14.54
CA THR A 803 35.65 47.64 15.59
C THR A 803 35.35 47.09 16.99
N ASN A 804 34.68 45.94 17.12
CA ASN A 804 34.18 45.42 18.41
C ASN A 804 33.42 46.49 19.22
N GLU A 805 32.76 47.44 18.53
CA GLU A 805 32.14 48.61 19.16
C GLU A 805 30.88 48.29 19.98
N PHE A 806 30.31 47.10 19.82
CA PHE A 806 29.06 46.71 20.48
C PHE A 806 29.26 45.59 21.49
N LEU A 807 28.69 45.77 22.68
CA LEU A 807 28.52 44.71 23.67
C LEU A 807 27.17 44.03 23.42
N ILE A 808 27.21 42.70 23.34
CA ILE A 808 26.02 41.85 23.17
C ILE A 808 25.55 41.40 24.57
N PRO A 809 24.25 41.53 24.91
CA PRO A 809 23.14 41.95 24.06
C PRO A 809 23.09 43.47 23.83
N TYR A 810 22.85 43.88 22.58
CA TYR A 810 22.76 45.27 22.18
C TYR A 810 21.30 45.69 21.97
N LYS A 811 20.88 46.74 22.68
CA LYS A 811 19.57 47.37 22.49
C LYS A 811 19.66 48.46 21.43
N ILE A 812 18.94 48.29 20.32
CA ILE A 812 18.95 49.27 19.24
C ILE A 812 18.29 50.57 19.69
N THR A 813 18.99 51.70 19.47
CA THR A 813 18.50 53.03 19.79
C THR A 813 18.05 53.79 18.54
N LYS A 814 17.18 54.79 18.73
CA LYS A 814 16.73 55.67 17.65
C LYS A 814 17.91 56.43 17.01
N GLU A 815 18.83 56.92 17.84
CA GLU A 815 20.03 57.65 17.41
C GLU A 815 20.90 56.80 16.48
N TYR A 816 21.06 55.51 16.80
CA TYR A 816 21.80 54.58 15.96
C TYR A 816 21.17 54.45 14.56
N ILE A 817 19.85 54.26 14.52
CA ILE A 817 19.08 54.13 13.27
C ILE A 817 19.19 55.42 12.44
N GLU A 818 19.04 56.58 13.07
CA GLU A 818 19.13 57.87 12.38
C GLU A 818 20.53 58.12 11.83
N LYS A 819 21.58 57.72 12.55
CA LYS A 819 22.97 57.76 12.05
C LYS A 819 23.20 56.80 10.88
N LEU A 820 22.70 55.56 10.97
CA LEU A 820 22.84 54.58 9.89
C LEU A 820 22.13 55.02 8.61
N PHE A 821 20.96 55.63 8.74
CA PHE A 821 20.13 56.08 7.62
C PHE A 821 20.24 57.58 7.32
N GLU A 822 21.29 58.26 7.80
CA GLU A 822 21.46 59.70 7.62
C GLU A 822 21.47 60.11 6.14
N ASN A 823 22.14 59.31 5.32
CA ASN A 823 22.21 59.51 3.86
C ASN A 823 21.03 58.90 3.09
N LYS A 824 20.00 58.40 3.77
CA LYS A 824 18.83 57.79 3.14
C LYS A 824 17.61 58.70 3.29
N PRO A 825 16.84 58.94 2.21
CA PRO A 825 15.67 59.78 2.28
C PRO A 825 14.62 59.15 3.21
N LYS A 826 14.16 59.93 4.21
CA LYS A 826 12.98 59.61 5.02
C LYS A 826 11.73 59.65 4.15
N MET A 827 10.71 58.88 4.53
CA MET A 827 9.43 58.89 3.84
C MET A 827 8.77 60.28 3.97
N ARG A 828 8.37 60.85 2.83
CA ARG A 828 7.63 62.12 2.80
C ARG A 828 6.12 61.84 2.78
N ILE A 829 5.48 61.94 3.92
CA ILE A 829 4.01 61.92 4.01
C ILE A 829 3.49 63.32 3.73
N LYS A 830 2.50 63.42 2.86
CA LYS A 830 1.81 64.68 2.59
C LYS A 830 0.99 65.09 3.81
N LYS A 831 1.26 66.28 4.35
CA LYS A 831 0.56 66.83 5.51
C LYS A 831 -0.54 67.79 5.08
N ILE A 832 -1.46 68.05 6.00
CA ILE A 832 -2.51 69.06 5.84
C ILE A 832 -1.91 70.46 5.62
N GLY A 833 -2.68 71.32 4.95
CA GLY A 833 -2.34 72.74 4.82
C GLY A 833 -2.33 73.45 6.18
N SER A 834 -1.63 74.58 6.27
CA SER A 834 -1.48 75.33 7.53
C SER A 834 -2.70 76.16 7.93
N LYS A 835 -3.54 76.55 6.97
CA LYS A 835 -4.73 77.40 7.19
C LYS A 835 -5.88 77.04 6.24
N PRO A 836 -7.13 77.38 6.59
CA PRO A 836 -8.27 77.29 5.67
C PRO A 836 -8.09 78.19 4.44
N GLU A 837 -8.33 77.63 3.25
CA GLU A 837 -8.21 78.34 1.96
C GLU A 837 -9.40 78.06 1.05
N ILE A 838 -9.58 78.93 0.05
CA ILE A 838 -10.63 78.80 -0.96
C ILE A 838 -10.16 77.82 -2.04
N GLY A 839 -11.00 76.87 -2.42
CA GLY A 839 -10.70 75.91 -3.50
C GLY A 839 -9.67 74.84 -3.19
N LEU A 840 -9.17 74.77 -1.95
CA LEU A 840 -8.31 73.69 -1.48
C LEU A 840 -9.11 72.72 -0.61
N VAL A 841 -9.25 71.48 -1.07
CA VAL A 841 -9.97 70.43 -0.35
C VAL A 841 -9.10 69.20 -0.15
N ASN A 842 -9.12 68.69 1.07
CA ASN A 842 -8.47 67.44 1.46
C ASN A 842 -9.33 66.24 1.04
N GLY A 843 -8.98 65.61 -0.08
CA GLY A 843 -9.54 64.33 -0.52
C GLY A 843 -8.73 63.15 0.02
N LEU A 844 -9.39 62.04 0.33
CA LEU A 844 -8.72 60.80 0.71
C LEU A 844 -8.62 59.85 -0.50
N TYR A 845 -7.47 59.19 -0.63
CA TYR A 845 -7.28 58.15 -1.64
C TYR A 845 -6.83 56.84 -1.00
N ALA A 846 -7.13 55.74 -1.69
CA ALA A 846 -6.57 54.42 -1.41
C ALA A 846 -6.04 53.84 -2.72
N THR A 847 -4.90 53.18 -2.64
CA THR A 847 -4.33 52.41 -3.74
C THR A 847 -4.81 50.97 -3.66
N THR A 848 -4.78 50.24 -4.78
CA THR A 848 -5.02 48.79 -4.83
C THR A 848 -4.05 48.01 -3.92
N THR A 849 -2.87 48.58 -3.66
CA THR A 849 -1.90 48.01 -2.73
C THR A 849 -2.24 48.21 -1.25
N GLY A 850 -3.40 48.77 -0.91
CA GLY A 850 -3.84 48.95 0.48
C GLY A 850 -3.19 50.13 1.22
N VAL A 851 -2.39 50.94 0.53
CA VAL A 851 -1.83 52.19 1.07
C VAL A 851 -2.78 53.33 0.76
N GLY A 852 -3.16 54.11 1.77
CA GLY A 852 -3.95 55.32 1.62
C GLY A 852 -3.20 56.58 2.01
N GLY A 853 -3.80 57.72 1.71
CA GLY A 853 -3.19 59.01 1.98
C GLY A 853 -4.10 60.19 1.65
N LEU A 854 -3.51 61.38 1.73
CA LEU A 854 -4.16 62.64 1.47
C LEU A 854 -3.82 63.14 0.06
N THR A 855 -4.83 63.51 -0.72
CA THR A 855 -4.67 64.31 -1.94
C THR A 855 -5.34 65.67 -1.75
N ILE A 856 -4.60 66.75 -1.97
CA ILE A 856 -5.13 68.10 -1.85
C ILE A 856 -5.63 68.50 -3.22
N ILE A 857 -6.95 68.48 -3.41
CA ILE A 857 -7.61 68.91 -4.64
C ILE A 857 -7.55 70.43 -4.68
N GLN A 858 -7.04 70.98 -5.78
CA GLN A 858 -6.85 72.41 -5.97
C GLN A 858 -7.74 72.88 -7.11
N VAL A 859 -8.61 73.85 -6.83
CA VAL A 859 -9.52 74.42 -7.82
C VAL A 859 -9.31 75.93 -7.89
N MET A 860 -9.23 76.47 -9.11
CA MET A 860 -9.13 77.91 -9.33
C MET A 860 -9.98 78.35 -10.54
N LYS A 861 -10.34 79.63 -10.56
CA LYS A 861 -10.91 80.28 -11.74
C LYS A 861 -9.78 80.72 -12.67
N TYR A 862 -9.99 80.57 -13.98
CA TYR A 862 -9.07 81.10 -14.99
C TYR A 862 -9.86 81.74 -16.14
N PRO A 863 -9.31 82.72 -16.88
CA PRO A 863 -9.98 83.28 -18.05
C PRO A 863 -10.21 82.21 -19.13
N SER A 864 -11.44 82.06 -19.63
CA SER A 864 -11.75 81.09 -20.69
C SER A 864 -12.72 81.66 -21.72
N ASP A 865 -12.80 81.07 -22.91
CA ASP A 865 -13.75 81.47 -23.96
C ASP A 865 -15.19 81.04 -23.64
N LYS A 866 -15.34 79.96 -22.86
CA LYS A 866 -16.63 79.40 -22.43
C LYS A 866 -16.79 79.52 -20.92
N MET A 867 -18.00 79.89 -20.51
CA MET A 867 -18.35 79.98 -19.09
C MET A 867 -18.34 78.60 -18.42
N LEU A 868 -17.67 78.49 -17.26
CA LEU A 868 -17.52 77.26 -16.47
C LEU A 868 -16.92 76.08 -17.26
N GLU A 869 -16.07 76.36 -18.25
CA GLU A 869 -15.28 75.31 -18.91
C GLU A 869 -14.37 74.59 -17.92
N LEU A 870 -14.29 73.26 -18.01
CA LEU A 870 -13.42 72.47 -17.14
C LEU A 870 -12.07 72.22 -17.81
N SER A 871 -11.00 72.62 -17.12
CA SER A 871 -9.62 72.23 -17.42
C SER A 871 -9.12 71.30 -16.32
N LEU A 872 -8.63 70.11 -16.68
CA LEU A 872 -8.24 69.06 -15.74
C LEU A 872 -6.76 68.72 -15.88
N THR A 873 -6.04 68.68 -14.76
CA THR A 873 -4.60 68.33 -14.72
C THR A 873 -4.26 67.38 -13.57
N GLY A 874 -3.15 66.65 -13.70
CA GLY A 874 -2.69 65.71 -12.67
C GLY A 874 -2.87 64.22 -13.00
N GLN A 875 -2.84 63.85 -14.30
CA GLN A 875 -3.03 62.48 -14.82
C GLN A 875 -4.34 61.83 -14.35
N GLN A 876 -5.45 62.55 -14.51
CA GLN A 876 -6.79 62.04 -14.22
C GLN A 876 -7.27 61.09 -15.34
N GLY A 877 -7.74 59.91 -14.98
CA GLY A 877 -8.35 58.94 -15.91
C GLY A 877 -9.78 59.31 -16.29
N ASP A 878 -10.41 58.49 -17.13
CA ASP A 878 -11.69 58.85 -17.76
C ASP A 878 -12.85 58.86 -16.77
N VAL A 879 -12.86 57.94 -15.78
CA VAL A 879 -13.88 57.92 -14.72
C VAL A 879 -13.77 59.17 -13.85
N MET A 880 -12.55 59.60 -13.56
CA MET A 880 -12.32 60.83 -12.80
C MET A 880 -12.79 62.07 -13.56
N LYS A 881 -12.57 62.15 -14.88
CA LYS A 881 -13.05 63.28 -15.71
C LYS A 881 -14.57 63.38 -15.70
N GLU A 882 -15.25 62.25 -15.78
CA GLU A 882 -16.71 62.19 -15.69
C GLU A 882 -17.21 62.66 -14.30
N SER A 883 -16.54 62.20 -13.23
CA SER A 883 -16.79 62.66 -11.86
C SER A 883 -16.63 64.17 -11.69
N CYS A 884 -15.62 64.79 -12.32
CA CYS A 884 -15.43 66.24 -12.34
C CYS A 884 -16.60 66.99 -13.01
N GLU A 885 -17.15 66.45 -14.10
CA GLU A 885 -18.31 67.04 -14.79
C GLU A 885 -19.59 66.96 -13.92
N TYR A 886 -19.82 65.82 -13.25
CA TYR A 886 -20.90 65.69 -12.28
C TYR A 886 -20.74 66.70 -11.14
N ALA A 887 -19.53 66.76 -10.56
CA ALA A 887 -19.21 67.66 -9.46
C ALA A 887 -19.45 69.14 -9.82
N LYS A 888 -19.07 69.57 -11.03
CA LYS A 888 -19.34 70.95 -11.50
C LYS A 888 -20.83 71.25 -11.57
N ARG A 889 -21.63 70.36 -12.19
CA ARG A 889 -23.08 70.57 -12.34
C ARG A 889 -23.77 70.65 -10.99
N ILE A 890 -23.38 69.78 -10.06
CA ILE A 890 -23.94 69.75 -8.71
C ILE A 890 -23.51 71.00 -7.93
N ALA A 891 -22.24 71.38 -7.99
CA ALA A 891 -21.73 72.59 -7.32
C ALA A 891 -22.47 73.85 -7.77
N TYR A 892 -22.76 73.98 -9.07
CA TYR A 892 -23.56 75.08 -9.60
C TYR A 892 -25.02 75.04 -9.10
N ASN A 893 -25.64 73.86 -9.10
CA ASN A 893 -27.01 73.66 -8.61
C ASN A 893 -27.17 73.86 -7.08
N LEU A 894 -26.08 73.87 -6.32
CA LEU A 894 -26.08 74.14 -4.88
C LEU A 894 -26.06 75.64 -4.54
N LEU A 895 -25.77 76.50 -5.51
CA LEU A 895 -25.75 77.94 -5.33
C LEU A 895 -27.18 78.49 -5.13
N SER A 896 -27.30 79.59 -4.39
CA SER A 896 -28.56 80.33 -4.33
C SER A 896 -28.90 80.94 -5.70
N LYS A 897 -30.17 81.26 -5.96
CA LYS A 897 -30.56 81.95 -7.20
C LYS A 897 -29.80 83.26 -7.39
N GLU A 898 -29.55 84.00 -6.31
CA GLU A 898 -28.78 85.24 -6.32
C GLU A 898 -27.32 85.02 -6.73
N GLU A 899 -26.67 83.97 -6.20
CA GLU A 899 -25.31 83.59 -6.57
C GLU A 899 -25.23 83.12 -8.03
N GLN A 900 -26.21 82.36 -8.50
CA GLN A 900 -26.31 81.94 -9.91
C GLN A 900 -26.51 83.16 -10.83
N ASP A 901 -27.39 84.08 -10.47
CA ASP A 901 -27.65 85.30 -11.24
C ASP A 901 -26.41 86.20 -11.29
N GLN A 902 -25.62 86.24 -10.22
CA GLN A 902 -24.36 87.00 -10.18
C GLN A 902 -23.31 86.40 -11.12
N ILE A 903 -23.17 85.07 -11.12
CA ILE A 903 -22.30 84.36 -12.07
C ILE A 903 -22.78 84.60 -13.51
N LEU A 904 -24.10 84.57 -13.75
CA LEU A 904 -24.68 84.83 -15.08
C LEU A 904 -24.46 86.27 -15.56
N LYS A 905 -24.56 87.27 -14.67
CA LYS A 905 -24.27 88.69 -14.99
C LYS A 905 -22.80 88.92 -15.37
N ASP A 906 -21.87 88.25 -14.69
CA ASP A 906 -20.44 88.32 -15.06
C ASP A 906 -20.19 87.78 -16.50
N THR A 907 -21.02 86.85 -16.96
CA THR A 907 -21.02 86.34 -18.35
C THR A 907 -21.44 87.39 -19.37
N THR A 908 -22.46 88.20 -19.07
CA THR A 908 -22.96 89.26 -19.98
C THR A 908 -21.96 90.39 -20.19
N ASP A 909 -21.04 90.61 -19.23
CA ASP A 909 -19.97 91.61 -19.31
C ASP A 909 -18.70 91.10 -20.05
N LYS A 910 -18.80 90.00 -20.81
CA LYS A 910 -17.72 89.33 -21.56
C LYS A 910 -16.53 88.85 -20.71
N LYS A 911 -16.71 88.60 -19.42
CA LYS A 911 -15.68 88.03 -18.53
C LYS A 911 -15.94 86.55 -18.27
N HIS A 912 -15.92 85.76 -19.34
CA HIS A 912 -16.02 84.30 -19.21
C HIS A 912 -14.82 83.75 -18.41
N PHE A 913 -15.11 82.85 -17.49
CA PHE A 913 -14.08 82.12 -16.75
C PHE A 913 -14.36 80.62 -16.77
N GLY A 914 -13.29 79.83 -16.83
CA GLY A 914 -13.31 78.39 -16.62
C GLY A 914 -12.90 78.02 -15.19
N ILE A 915 -13.10 76.75 -14.85
CA ILE A 915 -12.69 76.12 -13.61
C ILE A 915 -11.54 75.15 -13.94
N HIS A 916 -10.39 75.38 -13.33
CA HIS A 916 -9.26 74.47 -13.44
C HIS A 916 -9.16 73.61 -12.19
N ILE A 917 -9.21 72.28 -12.35
CA ILE A 917 -9.05 71.30 -11.27
C ILE A 917 -7.69 70.64 -11.42
N HIS A 918 -6.84 70.81 -10.41
CA HIS A 918 -5.54 70.17 -10.31
C HIS A 918 -5.53 69.16 -9.16
N THR A 919 -5.14 67.93 -9.47
CA THR A 919 -4.81 66.91 -8.48
C THR A 919 -3.29 66.70 -8.47
N PRO A 920 -2.55 67.23 -7.48
CA PRO A 920 -1.07 67.20 -7.45
C PRO A 920 -0.50 65.79 -7.53
N GLU A 921 0.76 65.66 -7.94
CA GLU A 921 1.46 64.42 -8.36
C GLU A 921 1.14 64.01 -9.80
N ALA A 922 1.60 64.81 -10.76
CA ALA A 922 1.32 64.60 -12.17
C ALA A 922 2.00 63.37 -12.80
N ALA A 923 2.75 62.57 -12.04
CA ALA A 923 3.37 61.33 -12.51
C ALA A 923 2.57 60.07 -12.14
N THR A 924 1.59 60.19 -11.24
CA THR A 924 0.76 59.08 -10.78
C THR A 924 -0.64 59.20 -11.39
N LYS A 925 -1.06 58.17 -12.13
CA LYS A 925 -2.43 58.09 -12.66
C LYS A 925 -3.43 58.02 -11.50
N LYS A 926 -4.46 58.86 -11.56
CA LYS A 926 -5.55 58.91 -10.58
C LYS A 926 -6.86 58.66 -11.29
N ASP A 927 -7.49 57.53 -10.99
CA ASP A 927 -8.74 57.15 -11.61
C ASP A 927 -9.66 56.56 -10.55
N GLY A 928 -10.93 56.98 -10.54
CA GLY A 928 -11.94 56.53 -9.58
C GLY A 928 -12.87 57.65 -9.08
N PRO A 929 -14.17 57.37 -8.89
CA PRO A 929 -15.18 58.41 -8.62
C PRO A 929 -15.20 58.89 -7.15
N SER A 930 -14.44 58.25 -6.25
CA SER A 930 -14.49 58.49 -4.81
C SER A 930 -14.03 59.88 -4.32
N ALA A 931 -13.61 60.74 -5.24
CA ALA A 931 -13.28 62.14 -5.00
C ALA A 931 -14.42 63.11 -5.36
N GLY A 932 -15.54 62.62 -5.89
CA GLY A 932 -16.66 63.43 -6.39
C GLY A 932 -17.16 64.45 -5.37
N ALA A 933 -17.45 64.02 -4.13
CA ALA A 933 -17.90 64.93 -3.07
C ALA A 933 -16.84 66.00 -2.72
N ALA A 934 -15.55 65.64 -2.73
CA ALA A 934 -14.44 66.55 -2.44
C ALA A 934 -14.25 67.59 -3.56
N MET A 935 -14.41 67.17 -4.82
CA MET A 935 -14.38 68.05 -5.99
C MET A 935 -15.57 69.02 -6.00
N THR A 936 -16.78 68.54 -5.69
CA THR A 936 -17.97 69.38 -5.58
C THR A 936 -17.79 70.47 -4.53
N LEU A 937 -17.27 70.11 -3.35
CA LEU A 937 -16.94 71.08 -2.30
C LEU A 937 -15.89 72.11 -2.75
N ALA A 938 -14.84 71.66 -3.46
CA ALA A 938 -13.77 72.55 -3.92
C ALA A 938 -14.29 73.56 -4.95
N ILE A 939 -15.11 73.11 -5.90
CA ILE A 939 -15.76 73.97 -6.89
C ILE A 939 -16.73 74.93 -6.20
N TYR A 940 -17.58 74.44 -5.29
CA TYR A 940 -18.52 75.28 -4.55
C TYR A 940 -17.81 76.37 -3.73
N SER A 941 -16.69 76.02 -3.08
CA SER A 941 -15.83 76.97 -2.37
C SER A 941 -15.31 78.08 -3.29
N VAL A 942 -14.84 77.74 -4.49
CA VAL A 942 -14.35 78.73 -5.47
C VAL A 942 -15.46 79.61 -6.02
N LEU A 943 -16.65 79.04 -6.25
CA LEU A 943 -17.79 79.80 -6.76
C LEU A 943 -18.34 80.79 -5.72
N THR A 944 -18.44 80.37 -4.45
CA THR A 944 -18.98 81.19 -3.36
C THR A 944 -17.95 82.06 -2.62
N GLY A 945 -16.66 81.78 -2.77
CA GLY A 945 -15.58 82.43 -2.01
C GLY A 945 -15.48 81.99 -0.55
N LYS A 946 -16.22 80.95 -0.13
CA LYS A 946 -16.16 80.41 1.24
C LYS A 946 -14.92 79.55 1.44
N LYS A 947 -14.26 79.66 2.60
CA LYS A 947 -13.04 78.89 2.92
C LYS A 947 -13.41 77.47 3.34
N VAL A 948 -12.53 76.51 3.03
CA VAL A 948 -12.67 75.12 3.46
C VAL A 948 -11.75 74.86 4.65
N ASN A 949 -12.26 74.18 5.67
CA ASN A 949 -11.51 73.76 6.84
C ASN A 949 -10.39 72.78 6.47
N ASN A 950 -9.14 73.17 6.73
CA ASN A 950 -7.94 72.38 6.42
C ASN A 950 -7.75 71.16 7.35
N GLU A 951 -8.47 71.07 8.47
CA GLU A 951 -8.41 69.94 9.41
C GLU A 951 -9.42 68.83 9.09
N VAL A 952 -10.27 69.05 8.08
CA VAL A 952 -11.28 68.09 7.62
C VAL A 952 -10.82 67.44 6.33
N ALA A 953 -11.01 66.13 6.18
CA ALA A 953 -10.86 65.41 4.92
C ALA A 953 -12.12 64.60 4.61
N LEU A 954 -12.40 64.37 3.33
CA LEU A 954 -13.55 63.57 2.92
C LEU A 954 -13.26 62.64 1.75
N THR A 955 -14.13 61.64 1.61
CA THR A 955 -14.23 60.75 0.44
C THR A 955 -15.69 60.38 0.23
N GLY A 956 -16.07 60.15 -1.02
CA GLY A 956 -17.43 59.82 -1.38
C GLY A 956 -17.63 60.03 -2.87
N GLU A 957 -18.25 59.07 -3.52
CA GLU A 957 -18.81 59.27 -4.84
C GLU A 957 -20.08 60.13 -4.72
N ILE A 958 -20.40 60.88 -5.77
CA ILE A 958 -21.55 61.78 -5.77
C ILE A 958 -22.44 61.49 -6.97
N ASP A 959 -23.73 61.34 -6.74
CA ASP A 959 -24.73 61.18 -7.80
C ASP A 959 -25.37 62.52 -8.18
N LEU A 960 -26.14 62.55 -9.28
CA LEU A 960 -26.87 63.75 -9.72
C LEU A 960 -27.96 64.19 -8.72
N CYS A 961 -28.40 63.28 -7.84
CA CYS A 961 -29.37 63.54 -6.78
C CYS A 961 -28.73 64.13 -5.51
N LYS A 962 -27.40 64.39 -5.54
CA LYS A 962 -26.60 64.97 -4.45
C LYS A 962 -26.33 64.03 -3.28
N ASN A 963 -26.60 62.73 -3.43
CA ASN A 963 -26.27 61.73 -2.43
C ASN A 963 -24.77 61.40 -2.49
N VAL A 964 -24.22 61.05 -1.34
CA VAL A 964 -22.85 60.59 -1.19
C VAL A 964 -22.87 59.08 -0.96
N THR A 965 -22.39 58.32 -1.94
CA THR A 965 -22.49 56.86 -1.98
C THR A 965 -21.21 56.16 -1.51
N ALA A 966 -21.33 54.87 -1.19
CA ALA A 966 -20.26 54.04 -0.64
C ALA A 966 -18.96 54.08 -1.45
N ILE A 967 -17.84 53.93 -0.75
CA ILE A 967 -16.50 53.84 -1.32
C ILE A 967 -15.74 52.63 -0.81
N GLY A 968 -14.72 52.19 -1.56
CA GLY A 968 -13.79 51.15 -1.12
C GLY A 968 -12.61 51.70 -0.30
N GLY A 969 -11.96 50.81 0.46
CA GLY A 969 -10.68 51.10 1.11
C GLY A 969 -10.76 52.00 2.35
N VAL A 970 -11.84 51.88 3.13
CA VAL A 970 -12.14 52.74 4.30
C VAL A 970 -10.95 52.80 5.28
N TYR A 971 -10.42 51.66 5.73
CA TYR A 971 -9.27 51.62 6.65
C TYR A 971 -8.04 52.37 6.12
N ALA A 972 -7.65 52.10 4.87
CA ALA A 972 -6.47 52.72 4.26
C ALA A 972 -6.61 54.25 4.15
N LYS A 973 -7.80 54.73 3.75
CA LYS A 973 -8.13 56.16 3.67
C LYS A 973 -8.07 56.83 5.03
N LEU A 974 -8.69 56.24 6.05
CA LEU A 974 -8.73 56.78 7.42
C LEU A 974 -7.34 56.77 8.08
N SER A 975 -6.59 55.68 7.95
CA SER A 975 -5.21 55.58 8.45
C SER A 975 -4.29 56.60 7.77
N GLY A 976 -4.44 56.79 6.45
CA GLY A 976 -3.75 57.83 5.70
C GLY A 976 -4.10 59.26 6.16
N ALA A 977 -5.39 59.52 6.42
CA ALA A 977 -5.87 60.81 6.94
C ALA A 977 -5.22 61.15 8.29
N LYS A 978 -5.21 60.19 9.22
CA LYS A 978 -4.60 60.33 10.54
C LYS A 978 -3.10 60.63 10.43
N LYS A 979 -2.38 59.89 9.59
CA LYS A 979 -0.94 60.13 9.33
C LYS A 979 -0.65 61.50 8.71
N ALA A 980 -1.57 62.03 7.92
CA ALA A 980 -1.47 63.37 7.33
C ALA A 980 -1.76 64.51 8.32
N GLY A 981 -2.31 64.21 9.49
CA GLY A 981 -2.65 65.18 10.55
C GLY A 981 -4.08 65.71 10.50
N ILE A 982 -5.00 65.03 9.80
CA ILE A 982 -6.43 65.35 9.81
C ILE A 982 -7.01 65.08 11.19
N LYS A 983 -7.94 65.92 11.65
CA LYS A 983 -8.68 65.70 12.91
C LYS A 983 -10.07 65.14 12.69
N LYS A 984 -10.68 65.45 11.54
CA LYS A 984 -12.04 65.05 11.20
C LYS A 984 -12.09 64.44 9.80
N ALA A 985 -12.45 63.16 9.70
CA ALA A 985 -12.68 62.50 8.41
C ALA A 985 -14.18 62.28 8.17
N LEU A 986 -14.63 62.55 6.94
CA LEU A 986 -16.01 62.30 6.51
C LEU A 986 -16.03 61.10 5.55
N ILE A 987 -16.90 60.13 5.83
CA ILE A 987 -17.15 58.95 4.99
C ILE A 987 -18.64 58.82 4.66
N PRO A 988 -19.02 58.15 3.57
CA PRO A 988 -20.42 57.88 3.26
C PRO A 988 -21.11 57.08 4.38
N LYS A 989 -22.40 57.33 4.63
CA LYS A 989 -23.17 56.57 5.65
C LYS A 989 -23.23 55.08 5.37
N GLU A 990 -23.25 54.69 4.10
CA GLU A 990 -23.23 53.28 3.67
C GLU A 990 -21.97 52.54 4.15
N ASN A 991 -20.85 53.24 4.39
CA ASN A 991 -19.62 52.67 4.93
C ASN A 991 -19.58 52.59 6.47
N LEU A 992 -20.70 52.86 7.16
CA LEU A 992 -20.76 52.75 8.62
C LEU A 992 -20.53 51.31 9.10
N GLU A 993 -21.04 50.31 8.37
CA GLU A 993 -20.83 48.90 8.69
C GLU A 993 -19.34 48.53 8.63
N ASP A 994 -18.61 49.00 7.62
CA ASP A 994 -17.16 48.80 7.51
C ASP A 994 -16.42 49.37 8.72
N LEU A 995 -16.83 50.56 9.20
CA LEU A 995 -16.25 51.20 10.37
C LEU A 995 -16.56 50.44 11.66
N GLU A 996 -17.79 49.94 11.82
CA GLU A 996 -18.20 49.14 12.98
C GLU A 996 -17.45 47.80 13.07
N ILE A 997 -17.16 47.18 11.93
CA ILE A 997 -16.30 45.98 11.87
C ILE A 997 -14.90 46.33 12.39
N LEU A 998 -14.30 47.43 11.91
CA LEU A 998 -12.99 47.88 12.39
C LEU A 998 -12.97 48.20 13.89
N ARG A 999 -14.07 48.78 14.42
CA ARG A 999 -14.22 49.04 15.87
C ARG A 999 -14.26 47.75 16.68
N LYS A 1000 -15.03 46.76 16.25
CA LYS A 1000 -15.13 45.44 16.91
C LYS A 1000 -13.80 44.70 16.92
N GLU A 1001 -13.02 44.83 15.85
CA GLU A 1001 -11.70 44.21 15.73
C GLU A 1001 -10.60 44.98 16.50
N GLY A 1002 -10.90 46.16 17.06
CA GLY A 1002 -9.92 47.02 17.73
C GLY A 1002 -8.97 47.76 16.78
N ASN A 1003 -9.23 47.70 15.47
CA ASN A 1003 -8.37 48.24 14.41
C ASN A 1003 -8.79 49.63 13.93
N SER A 1004 -9.80 50.27 14.55
CA SER A 1004 -10.26 51.59 14.11
C SER A 1004 -9.15 52.64 14.28
N PRO A 1005 -8.86 53.48 13.25
CA PRO A 1005 -7.91 54.59 13.39
C PRO A 1005 -8.37 55.69 14.35
N GLU A 1006 -9.63 55.68 14.81
CA GLU A 1006 -10.22 56.68 15.69
C GLU A 1006 -9.52 56.78 17.05
N ASP A 1007 -9.28 58.01 17.51
CA ASP A 1007 -8.77 58.29 18.85
C ASP A 1007 -9.26 59.67 19.35
N LYS A 1008 -8.67 60.17 20.45
CA LYS A 1008 -9.04 61.48 21.01
C LYS A 1008 -8.80 62.65 20.03
N ASN A 1009 -7.86 62.51 19.10
CA ASN A 1009 -7.41 63.55 18.18
C ASN A 1009 -7.95 63.38 16.75
N PHE A 1010 -8.45 62.18 16.40
CA PHE A 1010 -9.00 61.85 15.09
C PHE A 1010 -10.39 61.21 15.20
N LYS A 1011 -11.41 61.87 14.65
CA LYS A 1011 -12.81 61.40 14.66
C LYS A 1011 -13.36 61.20 13.25
N VAL A 1012 -14.17 60.17 13.08
CA VAL A 1012 -14.84 59.86 11.81
C VAL A 1012 -16.33 60.18 11.91
N TYR A 1013 -16.87 60.84 10.89
CA TYR A 1013 -18.29 61.18 10.78
C TYR A 1013 -18.85 60.63 9.47
N THR A 1014 -20.10 60.18 9.52
CA THR A 1014 -20.82 59.73 8.34
C THR A 1014 -21.61 60.86 7.71
N ILE A 1015 -21.69 60.87 6.37
CA ILE A 1015 -22.45 61.85 5.57
C ILE A 1015 -23.37 61.11 4.59
N GLU A 1016 -24.56 61.66 4.35
CA GLU A 1016 -25.52 61.13 3.37
C GLU A 1016 -25.60 61.98 2.11
N THR A 1017 -25.56 63.31 2.27
CA THR A 1017 -25.70 64.24 1.15
C THR A 1017 -24.58 65.26 1.11
N ILE A 1018 -24.43 65.92 -0.04
CA ILE A 1018 -23.45 67.00 -0.20
C ILE A 1018 -23.75 68.17 0.75
N GLU A 1019 -25.01 68.41 1.12
CA GLU A 1019 -25.37 69.43 2.10
C GLU A 1019 -24.73 69.16 3.48
N ASP A 1020 -24.59 67.89 3.88
CA ASP A 1020 -23.89 67.54 5.13
C ASP A 1020 -22.38 67.78 5.03
N VAL A 1021 -21.80 67.59 3.85
CA VAL A 1021 -20.40 67.96 3.57
C VAL A 1021 -20.21 69.47 3.78
N LEU A 1022 -21.09 70.30 3.22
CA LEU A 1022 -21.00 71.75 3.35
C LEU A 1022 -21.05 72.20 4.83
N LYS A 1023 -21.96 71.61 5.63
CA LYS A 1023 -22.10 71.91 7.07
C LYS A 1023 -20.83 71.58 7.86
N HIS A 1024 -20.10 70.53 7.46
CA HIS A 1024 -18.92 70.06 8.19
C HIS A 1024 -17.61 70.69 7.72
N CYS A 1025 -17.54 71.16 6.49
CA CYS A 1025 -16.28 71.55 5.85
C CYS A 1025 -16.09 73.05 5.64
N LEU A 1026 -17.14 73.88 5.62
CA LEU A 1026 -17.01 75.33 5.38
C LEU A 1026 -16.72 76.09 6.68
N VAL A 1027 -15.95 77.19 6.57
CA VAL A 1027 -15.57 78.10 7.68
C VAL A 1027 -15.83 79.55 7.31
#